data_AF-A0A7Y7NYQ8-F1
#
_entry.id   AF-A0A7Y7NYQ8-F1
#
_cell.length_a   1.000
_cell.length_b   1.000
_cell.length_c   1.000
_cell.angle_alpha   90.00
_cell.angle_beta   90.00
_cell.angle_gamma   90.00
#
_symmetry.space_group_name_H-M   'P 1'
#
loop_
_entity.id
_entity.type
_entity.pdbx_description
1 polymer ?
#
loop_
_entity_poly.entity_id
_entity_poly.type
_entity_poly.pdbx_seq_one_letter_code
_entity_poly.pdbx_strand_id
1 'polypeptide(L)'
;NWNFDLAAATSGEIVILVNWTAVSNHLTTGVTAQSVAAVVAPKIYQSQNSQPALSELPIHLIGHSRGGGMVFEIARLLGLQGIEVEQVTALDPHPLTGSDPQGLPVPIGPGQTIDTPISIYENILFTDNYYQNIQYPTGTYLNGAYNRLWTSLPGGYHNETGYTYNILGTGYNFSDHLNIILAYHGTIDLATPVTNGQATMTSTERAWFNTYENSGEKSGFYYSRDIYGDKKSTNTPVAAADQIIDGYHNNPNLGGDGARQSLTWTSAVWPNIIAVEASDGTNILVPGNTYEIGDLSQITFQLPVRSYASGGVINIYLDDDRNPYNGKVFQANTTYSPTGSSIIVGNPYFQPTQLMDKNYYALIEITGGTNTRYIYAPYQFYRTCVVNIPDANFKTLLLANTSINTNGDGEIQCSEAAAYTGQINVGSQNISDLTGIEAFTNITHLICSNNSLSALNLSANTALTYLDCSFNLLTSLNVSSNTVLQNLNCYSNSITSLNVSGLTTLTDLNCGFNQLSTLDVLTNTALQWLICDNNLLIGLDISMNTSVVVLECQNNLLTDLNVKNGNNTNISGFDFDATNNPGLTCIQVDDVAYSTTNWTNIDAGASFSTDCSVGLNELSENTVSIFPNPVINELTITNLSENASIFIYDINSKLLINKFAKSEIEKIDLSSFEKGVYSIKVTDDNTTITRKLIKL
;
A
#
# COMPACT_ATOMS: atom_id res chain seq x y z
N ASN A 1 40.51 12.52 27.21
CA ASN A 1 41.50 11.88 26.31
C ASN A 1 41.33 10.38 26.37
N TRP A 2 40.58 9.83 25.43
CA TRP A 2 40.37 8.38 25.29
C TRP A 2 41.36 7.93 24.22
N ASN A 3 42.31 7.07 24.58
CA ASN A 3 43.39 6.68 23.70
C ASN A 3 42.97 5.38 22.99
N PHE A 4 42.65 5.48 21.70
CA PHE A 4 42.34 4.34 20.85
C PHE A 4 43.66 3.84 20.25
N ASP A 5 44.32 2.90 20.92
CA ASP A 5 45.57 2.33 20.41
C ASP A 5 45.28 1.17 19.43
N LEU A 6 44.99 1.54 18.19
CA LEU A 6 44.83 0.62 17.07
C LEU A 6 46.11 -0.16 16.74
N ALA A 7 47.28 0.35 17.12
CA ALA A 7 48.57 -0.26 16.77
C ALA A 7 48.95 -1.43 17.71
N ALA A 8 48.28 -1.56 18.86
CA ALA A 8 48.50 -2.62 19.83
C ALA A 8 47.53 -3.81 19.70
N ALA A 9 46.51 -3.72 18.84
CA ALA A 9 45.55 -4.79 18.60
C ALA A 9 46.21 -5.92 17.79
N THR A 10 46.74 -6.92 18.49
CA THR A 10 47.31 -8.16 17.91
C THR A 10 46.23 -9.22 17.62
N SER A 11 44.98 -8.96 18.00
CA SER A 11 43.80 -9.79 17.76
C SER A 11 42.85 -9.11 16.76
N GLY A 12 42.05 -9.89 16.03
CA GLY A 12 41.11 -9.43 15.00
C GLY A 12 39.90 -8.64 15.50
N GLU A 13 40.01 -8.02 16.68
CA GLU A 13 38.96 -7.31 17.39
C GLU A 13 39.49 -5.96 17.85
N ILE A 14 38.62 -4.95 17.80
CA ILE A 14 38.93 -3.64 18.37
C ILE A 14 38.23 -3.54 19.71
N VAL A 15 38.95 -3.93 20.76
CA VAL A 15 38.46 -3.76 22.14
C VAL A 15 38.64 -2.30 22.54
N ILE A 16 37.55 -1.55 22.53
CA ILE A 16 37.54 -0.16 23.03
C ILE A 16 37.45 -0.23 24.55
N LEU A 17 38.60 -0.12 25.23
CA LEU A 17 38.62 0.00 26.68
C LEU A 17 38.13 1.38 27.09
N VAL A 18 36.90 1.41 27.58
CA VAL A 18 36.34 2.61 28.19
C VAL A 18 36.76 2.69 29.65
N ASN A 19 37.61 3.67 29.99
CA ASN A 19 37.97 3.91 31.39
C ASN A 19 36.84 4.67 32.12
N TRP A 20 35.96 3.91 32.76
CA TRP A 20 34.84 4.42 33.55
C TRP A 20 35.21 4.88 34.97
N THR A 21 36.50 4.85 35.38
CA THR A 21 36.89 5.16 36.78
C THR A 21 36.50 6.56 37.25
N ALA A 22 36.29 7.50 36.34
CA ALA A 22 35.81 8.85 36.68
C ALA A 22 34.32 8.90 37.06
N VAL A 23 33.55 7.85 36.75
CA VAL A 23 32.11 7.73 37.07
C VAL A 23 31.77 6.45 37.84
N SER A 24 32.77 5.60 38.12
CA SER A 24 32.58 4.44 38.98
C SER A 24 32.10 4.92 40.36
N ASN A 25 31.00 4.33 40.84
CA ASN A 25 30.37 4.64 42.13
C ASN A 25 29.64 5.99 42.24
N HIS A 26 29.48 6.76 41.16
CA HIS A 26 28.71 8.00 41.18
C HIS A 26 27.32 7.80 40.55
N LEU A 27 26.29 7.68 41.40
CA LEU A 27 24.88 7.70 40.99
C LEU A 27 24.41 9.10 40.51
N THR A 28 25.29 10.12 40.54
CA THR A 28 24.89 11.54 40.47
C THR A 28 25.94 12.47 39.84
N THR A 29 26.60 12.10 38.74
CA THR A 29 27.43 13.06 37.98
C THR A 29 26.79 13.35 36.64
N GLY A 30 26.97 14.58 36.13
CA GLY A 30 26.41 15.03 34.84
C GLY A 30 27.00 14.35 33.59
N VAL A 31 27.54 13.14 33.74
CA VAL A 31 28.11 12.31 32.67
C VAL A 31 27.25 11.06 32.55
N THR A 32 26.45 10.98 31.49
CA THR A 32 25.52 9.87 31.22
C THR A 32 26.08 8.88 30.21
N ALA A 33 25.48 7.70 30.10
CA ALA A 33 25.75 6.76 29.01
C ALA A 33 25.67 7.43 27.63
N GLN A 34 24.72 8.36 27.42
CA GLN A 34 24.62 9.17 26.19
C GLN A 34 25.84 10.06 25.97
N SER A 35 26.31 10.74 27.01
CA SER A 35 27.47 11.62 26.89
C SER A 35 28.73 10.85 26.52
N VAL A 36 28.86 9.61 26.99
CA VAL A 36 29.96 8.72 26.61
C VAL A 36 29.78 8.22 25.18
N ALA A 37 28.59 7.77 24.80
CA ALA A 37 28.28 7.34 23.44
C ALA A 37 28.56 8.46 22.41
N ALA A 38 28.23 9.71 22.72
CA ALA A 38 28.50 10.88 21.88
C ALA A 38 29.99 11.16 21.66
N VAL A 39 30.85 10.74 22.59
CA VAL A 39 32.31 10.82 22.45
C VAL A 39 32.88 9.62 21.69
N VAL A 40 32.30 8.43 21.89
CA VAL A 40 32.78 7.17 21.30
C VAL A 40 32.35 7.02 19.84
N ALA A 41 31.10 7.30 19.49
CA ALA A 41 30.57 7.06 18.15
C ALA A 41 31.39 7.75 17.03
N PRO A 42 31.80 9.03 17.14
CA PRO A 42 32.67 9.67 16.16
C PRO A 42 33.99 8.94 15.90
N LYS A 43 34.50 8.22 16.90
CA LYS A 43 35.77 7.48 16.80
C LYS A 43 35.64 6.19 16.00
N ILE A 44 34.41 5.69 15.82
CA ILE A 44 34.13 4.50 15.01
C ILE A 44 34.09 4.87 13.53
N TYR A 45 33.48 6.00 13.17
CA TYR A 45 33.26 6.37 11.76
C TYR A 45 34.25 7.40 11.19
N GLN A 46 35.13 7.97 12.01
CA GLN A 46 36.22 8.84 11.54
C GLN A 46 37.53 8.06 11.41
N SER A 47 38.29 8.34 10.36
CA SER A 47 39.65 7.81 10.19
C SER A 47 40.56 8.16 11.37
N GLN A 48 41.39 7.22 11.80
CA GLN A 48 42.33 7.41 12.92
C GLN A 48 43.74 6.97 12.49
N ASN A 49 44.78 7.72 12.86
CA ASN A 49 46.19 7.31 12.68
C ASN A 49 46.55 6.84 11.24
N SER A 50 46.02 7.53 10.22
CA SER A 50 46.18 7.16 8.80
C SER A 50 45.57 5.80 8.41
N GLN A 51 44.75 5.21 9.27
CA GLN A 51 43.94 4.03 8.99
C GLN A 51 42.53 4.44 8.55
N PRO A 52 41.86 3.59 7.74
CA PRO A 52 40.43 3.70 7.47
C PRO A 52 39.55 3.76 8.74
N ALA A 53 38.30 4.20 8.59
CA ALA A 53 37.35 4.21 9.71
C ALA A 53 36.98 2.78 10.13
N LEU A 54 36.69 2.57 11.42
CA LEU A 54 36.32 1.25 11.94
C LEU A 54 34.97 0.77 11.42
N SER A 55 34.09 1.70 11.07
CA SER A 55 32.81 1.43 10.42
C SER A 55 32.93 0.80 9.03
N GLU A 56 34.15 0.65 8.50
CA GLU A 56 34.40 -0.13 7.29
C GLU A 56 34.54 -1.64 7.57
N LEU A 57 34.49 -2.07 8.83
CA LEU A 57 34.45 -3.47 9.25
C LEU A 57 33.07 -3.80 9.85
N PRO A 58 32.67 -5.09 9.93
CA PRO A 58 31.49 -5.47 10.68
C PRO A 58 31.55 -4.99 12.14
N ILE A 59 30.48 -4.34 12.59
CA ILE A 59 30.31 -3.75 13.90
C ILE A 59 29.43 -4.65 14.77
N HIS A 60 30.03 -5.22 15.80
CA HIS A 60 29.32 -5.83 16.91
C HIS A 60 29.53 -4.98 18.17
N LEU A 61 28.45 -4.44 18.72
CA LEU A 61 28.48 -3.71 19.98
C LEU A 61 27.97 -4.61 21.12
N ILE A 62 28.78 -4.74 22.17
CA ILE A 62 28.46 -5.52 23.37
C ILE A 62 28.53 -4.58 24.58
N GLY A 63 27.44 -4.51 25.35
CA GLY A 63 27.36 -3.65 26.53
C GLY A 63 26.77 -4.37 27.73
N HIS A 64 27.41 -4.29 28.89
CA HIS A 64 26.90 -4.85 30.14
C HIS A 64 26.28 -3.77 31.04
N SER A 65 25.15 -4.05 31.72
CA SER A 65 24.51 -3.11 32.65
C SER A 65 24.23 -1.74 31.99
N ARG A 66 24.73 -0.63 32.55
CA ARG A 66 24.64 0.71 31.92
C ARG A 66 25.31 0.78 30.54
N GLY A 67 26.30 -0.08 30.31
CA GLY A 67 26.92 -0.27 29.01
C GLY A 67 25.93 -0.77 27.96
N GLY A 68 24.86 -1.47 28.35
CA GLY A 68 23.76 -1.85 27.46
C GLY A 68 23.10 -0.61 26.84
N GLY A 69 22.63 0.34 27.64
CA GLY A 69 22.06 1.60 27.14
C GLY A 69 23.06 2.42 26.32
N MET A 70 24.34 2.39 26.66
CA MET A 70 25.39 3.05 25.88
C MET A 70 25.55 2.44 24.49
N VAL A 71 25.63 1.11 24.35
CA VAL A 71 25.83 0.49 23.02
C VAL A 71 24.64 0.70 22.09
N PHE A 72 23.42 0.75 22.64
CA PHE A 72 22.24 1.14 21.88
C PHE A 72 22.31 2.62 21.45
N GLU A 73 22.76 3.53 22.32
CA GLU A 73 22.98 4.92 21.91
C GLU A 73 24.08 5.07 20.86
N ILE A 74 25.18 4.32 20.98
CA ILE A 74 26.22 4.27 19.94
C ILE A 74 25.60 3.80 18.63
N ALA A 75 24.79 2.74 18.64
CA ALA A 75 24.10 2.25 17.44
C ALA A 75 23.19 3.32 16.83
N ARG A 76 22.43 4.06 17.64
CA ARG A 76 21.62 5.19 17.18
C ARG A 76 22.46 6.27 16.49
N LEU A 77 23.56 6.66 17.13
CA LEU A 77 24.46 7.70 16.62
C LEU A 77 25.14 7.27 15.32
N LEU A 78 25.49 5.99 15.19
CA LEU A 78 25.96 5.40 13.94
C LEU A 78 24.87 5.40 12.86
N GLY A 79 23.63 5.08 13.22
CA GLY A 79 22.47 5.14 12.32
C GLY A 79 22.23 6.54 11.76
N LEU A 80 22.42 7.58 12.58
CA LEU A 80 22.37 8.98 12.12
C LEU A 80 23.44 9.33 11.08
N GLN A 81 24.50 8.54 10.96
CA GLN A 81 25.54 8.69 9.94
C GLN A 81 25.32 7.75 8.75
N GLY A 82 24.23 6.96 8.73
CA GLY A 82 23.97 5.96 7.71
C GLY A 82 24.85 4.71 7.85
N ILE A 83 25.24 4.36 9.08
CA ILE A 83 26.11 3.20 9.35
C ILE A 83 25.27 2.09 9.97
N GLU A 84 25.25 0.94 9.30
CA GLU A 84 24.63 -0.29 9.78
C GLU A 84 25.43 -0.87 10.95
N VAL A 85 24.73 -1.46 11.92
CA VAL A 85 25.31 -2.22 13.03
C VAL A 85 24.80 -3.66 12.92
N GLU A 86 25.71 -4.59 12.65
CA GLU A 86 25.40 -5.99 12.38
C GLU A 86 24.81 -6.67 13.61
N GLN A 87 25.33 -6.34 14.79
CA GLN A 87 24.86 -6.91 16.04
C GLN A 87 24.96 -5.90 17.19
N VAL A 88 23.88 -5.79 17.97
CA VAL A 88 23.92 -5.17 19.30
C VAL A 88 23.48 -6.18 20.34
N THR A 89 24.32 -6.33 21.36
CA THR A 89 24.12 -7.24 22.49
C THR A 89 24.14 -6.48 23.80
N ALA A 90 23.11 -6.66 24.60
CA ALA A 90 23.06 -6.15 25.96
C ALA A 90 23.09 -7.29 26.98
N LEU A 91 24.14 -7.30 27.80
CA LEU A 91 24.34 -8.25 28.88
C LEU A 91 23.80 -7.65 30.17
N ASP A 92 22.76 -8.24 30.74
CA ASP A 92 22.10 -7.71 31.95
C ASP A 92 21.92 -6.18 31.91
N PRO A 93 21.20 -5.65 30.92
CA PRO A 93 21.02 -4.21 30.88
C PRO A 93 20.30 -3.71 32.13
N HIS A 94 20.80 -2.62 32.71
CA HIS A 94 20.11 -1.90 33.77
C HIS A 94 19.60 -0.57 33.20
N PRO A 95 18.42 -0.55 32.55
CA PRO A 95 17.91 0.65 31.90
C PRO A 95 17.42 1.66 32.94
N LEU A 96 18.19 2.71 33.17
CA LEU A 96 17.74 3.81 34.04
C LEU A 96 16.84 4.75 33.25
N THR A 97 15.61 4.31 32.94
CA THR A 97 14.55 5.26 32.58
C THR A 97 14.14 6.06 33.83
N GLY A 98 13.34 7.12 33.68
CA GLY A 98 12.77 7.85 34.82
C GLY A 98 11.87 7.01 35.75
N SER A 99 11.70 5.71 35.47
CA SER A 99 10.90 4.74 36.20
C SER A 99 11.58 3.36 36.15
N ASP A 100 12.72 3.20 36.82
CA ASP A 100 13.34 1.88 37.06
C ASP A 100 12.32 0.96 37.79
N PRO A 101 12.22 -0.34 37.47
CA PRO A 101 11.04 -1.18 37.75
C PRO A 101 10.94 -1.71 39.18
N GLN A 102 11.54 -1.04 40.17
CA GLN A 102 11.22 -1.36 41.58
C GLN A 102 9.83 -0.87 42.01
N GLY A 103 9.08 -0.13 41.18
CA GLY A 103 7.78 0.40 41.57
C GLY A 103 7.83 1.31 42.81
N LEU A 104 9.03 1.68 43.26
CA LEU A 104 9.24 2.68 44.28
C LEU A 104 9.42 4.01 43.55
N PRO A 105 8.61 5.03 43.85
CA PRO A 105 8.92 6.39 43.41
C PRO A 105 10.18 6.79 44.16
N VAL A 106 11.37 6.51 43.60
CA VAL A 106 12.58 7.20 44.05
C VAL A 106 12.47 8.58 43.41
N PRO A 107 12.25 9.66 44.19
CA PRO A 107 12.24 10.99 43.64
C PRO A 107 13.62 11.22 43.03
N ILE A 108 13.67 11.42 41.72
CA ILE A 108 14.87 11.87 41.03
C ILE A 108 15.21 13.21 41.68
N GLY A 109 16.22 13.23 42.55
CA GLY A 109 16.61 14.47 43.23
C GLY A 109 17.04 15.50 42.18
N PRO A 110 16.84 16.81 42.40
CA PRO A 110 17.35 17.83 41.50
C PRO A 110 18.87 17.64 41.30
N GLY A 111 19.27 17.30 40.06
CA GLY A 111 20.67 17.05 39.68
C GLY A 111 21.03 15.59 39.34
N GLN A 112 20.11 14.63 39.36
CA GLN A 112 20.35 13.26 38.88
C GLN A 112 19.97 13.12 37.39
N THR A 113 20.81 12.45 36.59
CA THR A 113 20.62 12.24 35.15
C THR A 113 20.18 10.81 34.83
N ILE A 114 19.29 10.67 33.83
CA ILE A 114 18.67 9.43 33.35
C ILE A 114 19.56 8.82 32.24
N ASP A 115 19.95 7.55 32.32
CA ASP A 115 20.73 6.87 31.26
C ASP A 115 19.83 6.49 30.06
N THR A 116 20.41 6.13 28.92
CA THR A 116 19.66 5.91 27.66
C THR A 116 18.70 4.72 27.75
N PRO A 117 17.46 4.84 27.24
CA PRO A 117 16.62 3.67 27.04
C PRO A 117 17.28 2.69 26.06
N ILE A 118 17.02 1.41 26.26
CA ILE A 118 17.38 0.37 25.31
C ILE A 118 16.32 0.31 24.23
N SER A 119 16.70 0.69 23.02
CA SER A 119 15.81 0.79 21.87
C SER A 119 16.49 0.18 20.65
N ILE A 120 15.74 -0.60 19.89
CA ILE A 120 16.22 -1.15 18.62
C ILE A 120 16.06 -0.06 17.56
N TYR A 121 17.14 0.26 16.86
CA TYR A 121 17.16 1.26 15.79
C TYR A 121 17.17 0.56 14.42
N GLU A 122 16.65 1.25 13.40
CA GLU A 122 16.46 0.74 12.03
C GLU A 122 17.75 0.28 11.34
N ASN A 123 18.91 0.76 11.81
CA ASN A 123 20.22 0.38 11.31
C ASN A 123 20.81 -0.86 12.01
N ILE A 124 20.08 -1.50 12.94
CA ILE A 124 20.52 -2.71 13.65
C ILE A 124 19.96 -3.96 12.95
N LEU A 125 20.85 -4.81 12.45
CA LEU A 125 20.48 -6.04 11.73
C LEU A 125 20.06 -7.18 12.67
N PHE A 126 20.83 -7.40 13.74
CA PHE A 126 20.55 -8.40 14.76
C PHE A 126 20.62 -7.79 16.16
N THR A 127 19.65 -8.16 17.00
CA THR A 127 19.71 -7.86 18.42
C THR A 127 19.12 -8.99 19.25
N ASP A 128 19.79 -9.30 20.36
CA ASP A 128 19.19 -10.06 21.45
C ASP A 128 18.29 -9.16 22.28
N ASN A 129 17.02 -9.49 22.38
CA ASN A 129 16.06 -8.68 23.13
C ASN A 129 15.73 -9.35 24.48
N TYR A 130 16.75 -9.61 25.30
CA TYR A 130 16.65 -10.23 26.64
C TYR A 130 15.77 -9.47 27.66
N TYR A 131 14.90 -8.53 27.26
CA TYR A 131 14.03 -7.81 28.20
C TYR A 131 12.63 -7.40 27.71
N GLN A 132 11.99 -8.17 26.82
CA GLN A 132 10.57 -7.91 26.51
C GLN A 132 9.61 -8.62 27.47
N ASN A 133 9.62 -8.27 28.78
CA ASN A 133 8.43 -8.49 29.61
C ASN A 133 8.22 -7.51 30.78
N ILE A 134 8.69 -6.26 30.66
CA ILE A 134 8.22 -5.16 31.50
C ILE A 134 7.74 -4.07 30.54
N GLN A 135 6.60 -3.44 30.85
CA GLN A 135 6.14 -2.24 30.13
C GLN A 135 7.31 -1.24 30.06
N TYR A 136 7.92 -1.10 28.87
CA TYR A 136 9.06 -0.24 28.51
C TYR A 136 10.48 -0.83 28.75
N PRO A 137 11.46 -0.59 27.85
CA PRO A 137 11.47 0.42 26.78
C PRO A 137 11.20 -0.12 25.36
N THR A 138 10.85 0.84 24.51
CA THR A 138 10.30 0.77 23.15
C THR A 138 11.34 0.34 22.09
N GLY A 139 11.66 -0.95 22.02
CA GLY A 139 12.17 -1.57 20.80
C GLY A 139 11.02 -2.23 20.06
N THR A 140 10.46 -1.60 19.03
CA THR A 140 9.44 -2.23 18.18
C THR A 140 10.07 -3.35 17.36
N TYR A 141 9.45 -4.52 17.38
CA TYR A 141 9.79 -5.64 16.49
C TYR A 141 9.77 -5.15 15.03
N LEU A 142 10.91 -5.26 14.34
CA LEU A 142 10.98 -5.02 12.90
C LEU A 142 10.75 -6.35 12.18
N ASN A 143 9.59 -6.48 11.53
CA ASN A 143 9.19 -7.71 10.84
C ASN A 143 10.16 -8.03 9.70
N GLY A 144 10.94 -9.12 9.82
CA GLY A 144 12.01 -9.50 8.89
C GLY A 144 13.43 -9.26 9.41
N ALA A 145 13.61 -8.42 10.43
CA ALA A 145 14.87 -8.31 11.17
C ALA A 145 15.02 -9.47 12.16
N TYR A 146 16.26 -9.87 12.43
CA TYR A 146 16.57 -11.00 13.31
C TYR A 146 16.54 -10.58 14.78
N ASN A 147 15.38 -10.78 15.40
CA ASN A 147 15.17 -10.52 16.83
C ASN A 147 15.10 -11.85 17.58
N ARG A 148 16.04 -12.09 18.50
CA ARG A 148 16.06 -13.32 19.29
C ARG A 148 15.41 -13.07 20.66
N LEU A 149 14.20 -13.60 20.85
CA LEU A 149 13.43 -13.60 22.11
C LEU A 149 13.98 -14.62 23.11
N TRP A 150 14.44 -14.13 24.27
CA TRP A 150 15.08 -14.94 25.30
C TRP A 150 14.15 -15.14 26.50
N THR A 151 12.90 -15.55 26.26
CA THR A 151 11.88 -15.66 27.31
C THR A 151 12.02 -16.88 28.23
N SER A 152 13.02 -17.73 28.00
CA SER A 152 13.40 -18.83 28.89
C SER A 152 14.70 -19.45 28.39
N LEU A 153 15.81 -19.27 29.09
CA LEU A 153 17.02 -20.08 28.92
C LEU A 153 16.90 -21.28 29.88
N PRO A 154 16.43 -22.47 29.46
CA PRO A 154 16.27 -23.59 30.38
C PRO A 154 17.66 -24.16 30.69
N GLY A 155 18.09 -24.09 31.96
CA GLY A 155 19.36 -24.68 32.42
C GLY A 155 20.31 -23.78 33.21
N GLY A 156 19.87 -22.57 33.59
CA GLY A 156 20.73 -21.57 34.20
C GLY A 156 21.45 -21.93 35.51
N TYR A 157 22.54 -21.20 35.79
CA TYR A 157 23.27 -21.24 37.05
C TYR A 157 22.35 -20.83 38.22
N HIS A 158 21.86 -21.81 38.98
CA HIS A 158 21.13 -21.58 40.22
C HIS A 158 22.08 -21.79 41.39
N ASN A 159 22.15 -20.84 42.34
CA ASN A 159 22.39 -21.12 43.78
C ASN A 159 22.19 -19.93 44.74
N GLU A 160 21.34 -18.94 44.43
CA GLU A 160 20.91 -17.97 45.46
C GLU A 160 19.43 -18.14 45.78
N THR A 161 19.17 -18.91 46.85
CA THR A 161 17.87 -18.97 47.51
C THR A 161 17.54 -17.61 48.15
N GLY A 162 16.49 -16.92 47.71
CA GLY A 162 15.94 -15.82 48.53
C GLY A 162 15.03 -14.79 47.87
N TYR A 163 15.13 -14.52 46.57
CA TYR A 163 14.34 -13.46 45.92
C TYR A 163 13.34 -14.03 44.93
N THR A 164 12.11 -14.25 45.38
CA THR A 164 10.96 -14.51 44.50
C THR A 164 10.23 -13.20 44.26
N TYR A 165 10.21 -12.72 43.02
CA TYR A 165 9.33 -11.63 42.60
C TYR A 165 8.19 -12.20 41.75
N ASN A 166 6.96 -11.91 42.15
CA ASN A 166 5.76 -12.41 41.49
C ASN A 166 5.32 -11.40 40.43
N ILE A 167 5.68 -11.62 39.17
CA ILE A 167 5.16 -10.86 38.04
C ILE A 167 4.20 -11.76 37.27
N LEU A 168 2.93 -11.33 37.15
CA LEU A 168 1.84 -12.00 36.42
C LEU A 168 1.38 -13.38 36.93
N GLY A 169 1.57 -13.71 38.20
CA GLY A 169 0.99 -14.92 38.81
C GLY A 169 1.65 -16.23 38.37
N THR A 170 2.72 -16.15 37.57
CA THR A 170 3.62 -17.26 37.28
C THR A 170 4.93 -16.99 38.02
N GLY A 171 5.33 -17.89 38.92
CA GLY A 171 6.49 -17.71 39.78
C GLY A 171 7.82 -17.76 39.02
N TYR A 172 8.16 -16.67 38.35
CA TYR A 172 9.43 -16.52 37.65
C TYR A 172 10.52 -16.01 38.61
N ASN A 173 11.64 -16.73 38.63
CA ASN A 173 12.81 -16.41 39.43
C ASN A 173 13.78 -15.60 38.55
N PHE A 174 14.29 -14.47 39.04
CA PHE A 174 15.23 -13.57 38.34
C PHE A 174 16.66 -14.16 38.28
N SER A 175 16.79 -15.42 37.85
CA SER A 175 18.01 -16.24 37.97
C SER A 175 18.81 -16.40 36.66
N ASP A 176 18.48 -15.63 35.60
CA ASP A 176 19.06 -15.78 34.26
C ASP A 176 20.25 -14.84 33.97
N HIS A 177 20.57 -13.93 34.91
CA HIS A 177 21.60 -12.88 34.85
C HIS A 177 23.00 -13.36 34.41
N LEU A 178 23.45 -14.54 34.86
CA LEU A 178 24.80 -15.06 34.56
C LEU A 178 24.88 -15.85 33.24
N ASN A 179 23.75 -16.32 32.70
CA ASN A 179 23.75 -17.28 31.58
C ASN A 179 23.86 -16.61 30.21
N ILE A 180 23.50 -15.32 30.11
CA ILE A 180 23.65 -14.53 28.89
C ILE A 180 25.11 -14.43 28.45
N ILE A 181 26.01 -14.26 29.43
CA ILE A 181 27.45 -14.21 29.21
C ILE A 181 27.97 -15.53 28.63
N LEU A 182 27.40 -16.67 29.04
CA LEU A 182 27.76 -18.02 28.55
C LEU A 182 27.38 -18.23 27.08
N ALA A 183 26.26 -17.66 26.63
CA ALA A 183 25.81 -17.74 25.24
C ALA A 183 26.69 -16.94 24.26
N TYR A 184 27.35 -15.86 24.72
CA TYR A 184 28.22 -15.02 23.91
C TYR A 184 29.69 -15.42 23.94
N HIS A 185 30.20 -15.92 25.07
CA HIS A 185 31.62 -16.30 25.23
C HIS A 185 31.89 -17.80 24.99
N GLY A 186 30.84 -18.63 24.93
CA GLY A 186 30.87 -19.96 24.31
C GLY A 186 31.82 -21.02 24.88
N THR A 187 32.33 -20.92 26.11
CA THR A 187 33.42 -21.81 26.58
C THR A 187 33.28 -22.27 28.00
N ILE A 188 33.18 -23.61 28.20
CA ILE A 188 33.08 -24.13 29.55
C ILE A 188 33.59 -25.58 29.77
N ASP A 189 34.31 -25.77 30.90
CA ASP A 189 34.84 -26.97 31.56
C ASP A 189 33.83 -27.82 32.36
N LEU A 190 33.78 -29.13 32.08
CA LEU A 190 32.85 -30.12 32.64
C LEU A 190 33.12 -30.57 34.09
N ALA A 191 34.12 -30.00 34.77
CA ALA A 191 34.42 -30.32 36.16
C ALA A 191 33.60 -29.45 37.15
N THR A 192 33.07 -30.06 38.22
CA THR A 192 32.32 -29.38 39.29
C THR A 192 33.10 -28.15 39.79
N PRO A 193 32.59 -26.91 39.63
CA PRO A 193 33.33 -25.73 40.00
C PRO A 193 33.24 -25.49 41.50
N VAL A 194 34.35 -25.02 42.09
CA VAL A 194 34.53 -24.96 43.55
C VAL A 194 34.04 -23.63 44.15
N THR A 195 33.70 -22.63 43.34
CA THR A 195 33.26 -21.28 43.77
C THR A 195 32.41 -20.58 42.69
N ASN A 196 31.57 -19.62 43.12
CA ASN A 196 30.77 -18.73 42.26
C ASN A 196 31.66 -18.11 41.15
N GLY A 197 31.47 -18.50 39.89
CA GLY A 197 32.18 -17.90 38.75
C GLY A 197 32.68 -18.83 37.64
N GLN A 198 32.20 -20.07 37.50
CA GLN A 198 32.73 -21.04 36.51
C GLN A 198 31.59 -21.91 35.94
N ALA A 199 30.92 -21.54 34.85
CA ALA A 199 29.60 -22.10 34.47
C ALA A 199 29.51 -22.67 33.05
N THR A 200 28.89 -23.87 32.81
CA THR A 200 28.94 -24.69 31.54
C THR A 200 27.78 -24.74 30.56
N MET A 201 28.07 -24.73 29.23
CA MET A 201 27.11 -24.84 28.13
C MET A 201 26.96 -26.33 27.84
N THR A 202 25.83 -26.86 28.26
CA THR A 202 25.36 -28.22 28.05
C THR A 202 24.86 -28.42 26.61
N SER A 203 24.57 -29.67 26.24
CA SER A 203 23.94 -29.99 24.96
C SER A 203 22.53 -29.40 24.83
N THR A 204 21.81 -29.25 25.94
CA THR A 204 20.51 -28.56 26.00
C THR A 204 20.65 -27.09 25.65
N GLU A 205 21.72 -26.44 26.13
CA GLU A 205 21.98 -25.02 25.89
C GLU A 205 22.53 -24.78 24.48
N ARG A 206 23.24 -25.75 23.89
CA ARG A 206 23.57 -25.75 22.46
C ARG A 206 22.32 -25.86 21.56
N ALA A 207 21.26 -26.53 22.02
CA ALA A 207 20.00 -26.63 21.29
C ALA A 207 19.13 -25.37 21.40
N TRP A 208 19.55 -24.36 22.19
CA TRP A 208 18.95 -23.03 22.15
C TRP A 208 19.12 -22.36 20.77
N PHE A 209 20.09 -22.81 19.97
CA PHE A 209 20.32 -22.32 18.62
C PHE A 209 19.51 -23.13 17.62
N ASN A 210 18.61 -22.47 16.87
CA ASN A 210 17.62 -23.14 16.02
C ASN A 210 17.87 -22.88 14.53
N THR A 211 17.13 -23.58 13.66
CA THR A 211 17.25 -23.46 12.21
C THR A 211 16.92 -22.07 11.65
N TYR A 212 16.18 -21.23 12.39
CA TYR A 212 15.81 -19.87 12.00
C TYR A 212 17.02 -18.93 11.92
N GLU A 213 18.08 -19.21 12.70
CA GLU A 213 19.29 -18.39 12.76
C GLU A 213 20.24 -18.60 11.57
N ASN A 214 20.09 -19.69 10.78
CA ASN A 214 20.86 -19.90 9.55
C ASN A 214 20.57 -18.82 8.48
N SER A 215 19.46 -18.08 8.61
CA SER A 215 19.04 -17.05 7.66
C SER A 215 19.92 -15.78 7.73
N GLY A 216 20.52 -15.49 8.90
CA GLY A 216 21.44 -14.36 9.13
C GLY A 216 22.84 -14.57 8.53
N GLU A 217 23.18 -15.80 8.11
CA GLU A 217 24.46 -16.11 7.45
C GLU A 217 24.62 -15.34 6.12
N LYS A 218 23.52 -14.94 5.47
CA LYS A 218 23.52 -14.14 4.22
C LYS A 218 23.70 -12.64 4.43
N SER A 219 23.44 -12.13 5.63
CA SER A 219 23.55 -10.71 5.97
C SER A 219 24.88 -10.38 6.67
N GLY A 220 25.85 -11.30 6.65
CA GLY A 220 27.19 -11.08 7.23
C GLY A 220 27.23 -11.17 8.75
N PHE A 221 26.15 -11.62 9.39
CA PHE A 221 26.12 -11.90 10.81
C PHE A 221 26.94 -13.16 11.10
N TYR A 222 28.14 -12.96 11.65
CA TYR A 222 28.95 -14.04 12.20
C TYR A 222 28.76 -14.03 13.70
N TYR A 223 28.10 -15.07 14.21
CA TYR A 223 28.00 -15.32 15.64
C TYR A 223 29.33 -15.03 16.34
N SER A 224 29.35 -14.09 17.27
CA SER A 224 30.54 -13.78 18.04
C SER A 224 31.12 -15.04 18.66
N ARG A 225 32.20 -15.53 18.06
CA ARG A 225 33.27 -16.26 18.72
C ARG A 225 34.53 -15.55 18.28
N ASP A 226 35.30 -15.10 19.26
CA ASP A 226 36.66 -14.54 19.18
C ASP A 226 37.61 -15.13 18.10
N ILE A 227 37.28 -16.27 17.49
CA ILE A 227 38.15 -17.03 16.59
C ILE A 227 37.25 -17.96 15.75
N TYR A 228 37.07 -17.74 14.44
CA TYR A 228 36.62 -18.71 13.41
C TYR A 228 35.69 -19.86 13.88
N GLY A 229 34.72 -19.55 14.75
CA GLY A 229 34.11 -20.53 15.60
C GLY A 229 32.68 -20.73 15.19
N ASP A 230 32.41 -21.81 14.47
CA ASP A 230 31.06 -22.30 14.33
C ASP A 230 30.47 -22.54 15.74
N LYS A 231 29.29 -21.95 16.03
CA LYS A 231 28.50 -22.27 17.24
C LYS A 231 28.13 -23.76 17.30
N LYS A 232 28.14 -24.47 16.15
CA LYS A 232 27.93 -25.92 15.99
C LYS A 232 29.21 -26.75 16.17
N SER A 233 30.34 -26.13 16.55
CA SER A 233 31.56 -26.87 16.89
C SER A 233 31.26 -27.93 17.94
N THR A 234 31.33 -29.21 17.56
CA THR A 234 31.22 -30.36 18.47
C THR A 234 32.49 -30.55 19.31
N ASN A 235 33.53 -29.75 19.08
CA ASN A 235 34.81 -29.85 19.76
C ASN A 235 34.73 -29.23 21.17
N THR A 236 34.96 -30.08 22.17
CA THR A 236 35.22 -29.72 23.57
C THR A 236 36.39 -28.72 23.65
N PRO A 237 36.34 -27.69 24.51
CA PRO A 237 37.49 -26.83 24.77
C PRO A 237 38.71 -27.66 25.19
N VAL A 238 39.88 -27.31 24.67
CA VAL A 238 41.15 -27.99 24.96
C VAL A 238 41.54 -27.73 26.42
N ALA A 239 42.20 -28.69 27.05
CA ALA A 239 42.40 -28.77 28.49
C ALA A 239 42.97 -27.50 29.17
N ALA A 240 42.37 -27.14 30.32
CA ALA A 240 42.82 -26.37 31.49
C ALA A 240 43.54 -25.00 31.35
N ALA A 241 44.20 -24.68 30.23
CA ALA A 241 44.97 -23.43 30.09
C ALA A 241 44.25 -22.36 29.26
N ASP A 242 43.34 -22.76 28.37
CA ASP A 242 42.64 -21.88 27.42
C ASP A 242 41.15 -21.75 27.74
N GLN A 243 40.81 -21.67 29.04
CA GLN A 243 39.44 -21.46 29.49
C GLN A 243 39.23 -19.97 29.75
N ILE A 244 38.26 -19.36 29.07
CA ILE A 244 37.78 -18.03 29.44
C ILE A 244 36.97 -18.22 30.72
N ILE A 245 37.48 -17.71 31.85
CA ILE A 245 36.96 -18.07 33.18
C ILE A 245 35.87 -17.11 33.68
N ASP A 246 35.87 -15.82 33.33
CA ASP A 246 34.68 -14.94 33.47
C ASP A 246 34.90 -13.61 32.74
N GLY A 247 33.81 -12.85 32.53
CA GLY A 247 33.83 -11.51 31.93
C GLY A 247 34.26 -10.39 32.89
N TYR A 248 34.88 -10.69 34.03
CA TYR A 248 35.18 -9.72 35.10
C TYR A 248 36.67 -9.58 35.42
N HIS A 249 37.57 -10.28 34.72
CA HIS A 249 39.00 -10.13 34.93
C HIS A 249 39.61 -8.92 34.19
N ASN A 250 40.21 -8.01 34.97
CA ASN A 250 40.97 -6.82 34.57
C ASN A 250 42.25 -7.08 33.72
N ASN A 251 42.40 -8.25 33.10
CA ASN A 251 43.54 -8.54 32.24
C ASN A 251 43.12 -9.41 31.04
N PRO A 252 42.97 -8.82 29.83
CA PRO A 252 42.51 -9.51 28.64
C PRO A 252 43.66 -10.35 28.04
N ASN A 253 43.92 -11.52 28.62
CA ASN A 253 44.68 -12.57 27.95
C ASN A 253 43.70 -13.65 27.50
N LEU A 254 43.15 -13.46 26.30
CA LEU A 254 42.18 -14.37 25.70
C LEU A 254 42.94 -15.53 25.01
N GLY A 255 43.12 -16.63 25.73
CA GLY A 255 43.89 -17.82 25.32
C GLY A 255 43.14 -18.75 24.35
N GLY A 256 43.92 -19.39 23.48
CA GLY A 256 43.48 -20.38 22.49
C GLY A 256 44.49 -20.51 21.36
N ASP A 257 45.17 -21.66 21.25
CA ASP A 257 46.16 -21.98 20.19
C ASP A 257 45.58 -22.04 18.75
N GLY A 258 44.30 -21.75 18.55
CA GLY A 258 43.76 -21.39 17.25
C GLY A 258 44.19 -19.96 16.94
N ALA A 259 45.28 -19.77 16.18
CA ALA A 259 45.77 -18.45 15.82
C ALA A 259 44.61 -17.57 15.33
N ARG A 260 44.24 -16.56 16.14
CA ARG A 260 43.33 -15.48 15.73
C ARG A 260 43.86 -14.93 14.42
N GLN A 261 43.15 -15.16 13.31
CA GLN A 261 43.56 -14.50 12.07
C GLN A 261 43.11 -13.05 12.17
N SER A 262 44.05 -12.14 11.96
CA SER A 262 43.73 -10.72 11.82
C SER A 262 42.69 -10.56 10.72
N LEU A 263 41.55 -9.91 11.04
CA LEU A 263 40.73 -9.29 10.02
C LEU A 263 41.54 -8.12 9.48
N THR A 264 42.23 -8.35 8.38
CA THR A 264 42.90 -7.28 7.67
C THR A 264 41.84 -6.45 6.94
N TRP A 265 42.16 -5.22 6.54
CA TRP A 265 41.28 -4.44 5.66
C TRP A 265 40.92 -5.16 4.34
N THR A 266 41.61 -6.25 3.98
CA THR A 266 41.20 -7.10 2.85
C THR A 266 39.95 -7.95 3.15
N SER A 267 39.60 -8.11 4.43
CA SER A 267 38.35 -8.71 4.90
C SER A 267 37.18 -7.73 4.93
N ALA A 268 37.41 -6.42 4.71
CA ALA A 268 36.39 -5.41 4.49
C ALA A 268 35.75 -5.56 3.09
N VAL A 269 35.24 -6.74 2.76
CA VAL A 269 34.78 -7.10 1.41
C VAL A 269 33.45 -6.45 1.01
N TRP A 270 32.91 -5.54 1.83
CA TRP A 270 31.60 -4.92 1.67
C TRP A 270 31.76 -3.43 1.35
N PRO A 271 30.97 -2.86 0.42
CA PRO A 271 30.90 -1.42 0.29
C PRO A 271 30.32 -0.83 1.58
N ASN A 272 31.09 0.00 2.29
CA ASN A 272 30.60 0.72 3.46
C ASN A 272 30.37 2.18 3.11
N ILE A 273 29.19 2.67 3.51
CA ILE A 273 28.81 4.07 3.38
C ILE A 273 29.25 4.77 4.66
N ILE A 274 30.12 5.75 4.51
CA ILE A 274 30.69 6.49 5.66
C ILE A 274 29.76 7.64 6.06
N ALA A 275 29.06 8.20 5.08
CA ALA A 275 28.07 9.26 5.28
C ALA A 275 27.01 9.19 4.18
N VAL A 276 25.80 9.63 4.50
CA VAL A 276 24.73 9.84 3.52
C VAL A 276 24.37 11.31 3.51
N GLU A 277 24.84 12.04 2.50
CA GLU A 277 24.49 13.44 2.30
C GLU A 277 23.40 13.55 1.25
N ALA A 278 22.30 14.25 1.55
CA ALA A 278 21.27 14.56 0.57
C ALA A 278 21.26 16.06 0.27
N SER A 279 20.91 16.44 -0.96
CA SER A 279 20.65 17.84 -1.34
C SER A 279 19.41 17.98 -2.21
N ASP A 280 18.76 19.14 -2.14
CA ASP A 280 17.65 19.54 -3.02
C ASP A 280 18.13 20.18 -4.34
N GLY A 281 19.41 19.98 -4.68
CA GLY A 281 20.10 20.65 -5.79
C GLY A 281 20.64 22.05 -5.47
N THR A 282 20.17 22.69 -4.40
CA THR A 282 20.62 24.04 -3.98
C THR A 282 21.32 24.01 -2.62
N ASN A 283 20.78 23.28 -1.66
CA ASN A 283 21.24 23.20 -0.27
C ASN A 283 21.43 21.75 0.16
N ILE A 284 22.43 21.52 1.03
CA ILE A 284 22.59 20.25 1.74
C ILE A 284 21.46 20.14 2.77
N LEU A 285 20.75 19.01 2.76
CA LEU A 285 19.70 18.72 3.71
C LEU A 285 20.30 18.47 5.10
N VAL A 286 19.58 18.88 6.13
CA VAL A 286 19.98 18.73 7.53
C VAL A 286 19.44 17.39 8.05
N PRO A 287 20.31 16.49 8.54
CA PRO A 287 19.89 15.24 9.17
C PRO A 287 18.85 15.46 10.29
N GLY A 288 17.83 14.60 10.34
CA GLY A 288 16.74 14.66 11.33
C GLY A 288 15.55 15.54 10.94
N ASN A 289 15.65 16.33 9.87
CA ASN A 289 14.53 17.10 9.34
C ASN A 289 13.64 16.29 8.40
N THR A 290 12.42 16.79 8.21
CA THR A 290 11.42 16.26 7.28
C THR A 290 11.28 17.18 6.07
N TYR A 291 11.25 16.62 4.86
CA TYR A 291 11.30 17.36 3.60
C TYR A 291 10.18 16.96 2.65
N GLU A 292 9.56 17.94 1.98
CA GLU A 292 8.54 17.67 0.97
C GLU A 292 9.17 17.22 -0.35
N ILE A 293 8.76 16.05 -0.84
CA ILE A 293 8.95 15.61 -2.20
C ILE A 293 7.78 16.18 -3.01
N GLY A 294 7.94 17.40 -3.51
CA GLY A 294 7.02 17.98 -4.51
C GLY A 294 7.13 17.28 -5.87
N ASP A 295 6.73 17.96 -6.95
CA ASP A 295 6.85 17.46 -8.33
C ASP A 295 8.29 17.48 -8.91
N LEU A 296 9.32 17.56 -8.06
CA LEU A 296 10.67 17.91 -8.49
C LEU A 296 11.58 16.72 -8.85
N SER A 297 12.27 16.96 -9.95
CA SER A 297 13.45 16.28 -10.45
C SER A 297 14.58 16.26 -9.41
N GLN A 298 14.86 15.06 -8.90
CA GLN A 298 16.13 14.58 -8.32
C GLN A 298 16.56 15.21 -6.98
N ILE A 299 16.18 14.57 -5.87
CA ILE A 299 17.02 14.59 -4.66
C ILE A 299 18.35 13.95 -5.03
N THR A 300 19.47 14.63 -4.76
CA THR A 300 20.81 14.07 -4.96
C THR A 300 21.31 13.45 -3.66
N PHE A 301 21.72 12.19 -3.70
CA PHE A 301 22.42 11.51 -2.62
C PHE A 301 23.91 11.40 -2.95
N GLN A 302 24.76 11.89 -2.06
CA GLN A 302 26.20 11.68 -2.11
C GLN A 302 26.57 10.63 -1.08
N LEU A 303 27.11 9.52 -1.57
CA LEU A 303 27.46 8.33 -0.82
C LEU A 303 28.98 8.11 -0.96
N PRO A 304 29.81 8.69 -0.10
CA PRO A 304 31.20 8.29 0.04
C PRO A 304 31.26 6.79 0.38
N VAL A 305 31.61 5.98 -0.63
CA VAL A 305 31.66 4.54 -0.52
C VAL A 305 33.10 4.09 -0.63
N ARG A 306 33.49 3.17 0.24
CA ARG A 306 34.72 2.42 0.06
C ARG A 306 34.38 0.96 -0.12
N SER A 307 34.78 0.40 -1.26
CA SER A 307 34.61 -1.02 -1.57
C SER A 307 35.96 -1.67 -1.81
N TYR A 308 36.24 -2.74 -1.08
CA TYR A 308 37.46 -3.55 -1.26
C TYR A 308 37.22 -4.79 -2.15
N ALA A 309 35.97 -5.02 -2.59
CA ALA A 309 35.62 -6.01 -3.61
C ALA A 309 35.06 -5.33 -4.88
N SER A 310 35.32 -5.92 -6.05
CA SER A 310 34.72 -5.49 -7.32
C SER A 310 33.28 -6.00 -7.44
N GLY A 311 32.35 -5.14 -7.92
CA GLY A 311 31.01 -5.59 -8.30
C GLY A 311 29.92 -5.45 -7.23
N GLY A 312 30.12 -4.63 -6.19
CA GLY A 312 29.02 -4.19 -5.34
C GLY A 312 27.97 -3.41 -6.13
N VAL A 313 26.72 -3.42 -5.70
CA VAL A 313 25.58 -2.74 -6.34
C VAL A 313 24.85 -1.96 -5.26
N ILE A 314 24.75 -0.65 -5.42
CA ILE A 314 24.01 0.24 -4.51
C ILE A 314 22.70 0.65 -5.19
N ASN A 315 21.58 0.39 -4.52
CA ASN A 315 20.24 0.79 -4.93
C ASN A 315 19.67 1.77 -3.90
N ILE A 316 18.88 2.74 -4.36
CA ILE A 316 18.20 3.72 -3.49
C ILE A 316 16.69 3.59 -3.67
N TYR A 317 15.99 3.52 -2.54
CA TYR A 317 14.55 3.36 -2.45
C TYR A 317 13.95 4.44 -1.55
N LEU A 318 12.64 4.67 -1.70
CA LEU A 318 11.81 5.26 -0.65
C LEU A 318 10.99 4.15 -0.01
N ASP A 319 11.04 4.06 1.30
CA ASP A 319 10.30 3.11 2.10
C ASP A 319 9.21 3.83 2.90
N ASP A 320 8.01 3.27 2.99
CA ASP A 320 6.88 3.91 3.66
C ASP A 320 6.72 3.55 5.14
N ASP A 321 7.49 2.58 5.66
CA ASP A 321 7.33 2.12 7.04
C ASP A 321 8.62 1.77 7.82
N ARG A 322 9.80 2.16 7.31
CA ARG A 322 11.13 1.87 7.90
C ARG A 322 11.40 0.38 8.09
N ASN A 323 10.86 -0.46 7.20
CA ASN A 323 11.12 -1.88 7.18
C ASN A 323 11.65 -2.35 5.81
N PRO A 324 12.96 -2.61 5.68
CA PRO A 324 13.55 -2.93 4.40
C PRO A 324 13.20 -4.35 3.91
N TYR A 325 12.55 -5.17 4.75
CA TYR A 325 12.33 -6.59 4.52
C TYR A 325 10.91 -6.95 4.06
N ASN A 326 10.00 -5.99 3.97
CA ASN A 326 8.58 -6.25 3.66
C ASN A 326 8.21 -5.99 2.19
N GLY A 327 9.15 -5.49 1.37
CA GLY A 327 8.93 -5.18 -0.04
C GLY A 327 8.07 -3.94 -0.31
N LYS A 328 7.75 -3.11 0.69
CA LYS A 328 7.00 -1.84 0.52
C LYS A 328 7.90 -0.67 0.13
N VAL A 329 8.84 -0.94 -0.75
CA VAL A 329 9.86 0.02 -1.18
C VAL A 329 9.60 0.46 -2.62
N PHE A 330 9.72 1.76 -2.87
CA PHE A 330 9.65 2.37 -4.20
C PHE A 330 11.07 2.57 -4.72
N GLN A 331 11.47 1.77 -5.71
CA GLN A 331 12.80 1.86 -6.29
C GLN A 331 12.93 3.09 -7.18
N ALA A 332 13.93 3.94 -6.92
CA ALA A 332 14.38 4.88 -7.93
C ALA A 332 15.26 4.18 -8.97
N ASN A 333 15.19 4.63 -10.22
CA ASN A 333 16.02 4.11 -11.31
C ASN A 333 17.48 4.51 -11.11
N THR A 334 18.20 3.83 -10.25
CA THR A 334 19.56 4.19 -9.90
C THR A 334 20.29 2.98 -9.32
N THR A 335 21.31 2.53 -10.05
CA THR A 335 22.19 1.46 -9.64
C THR A 335 23.64 1.92 -9.80
N TYR A 336 24.42 1.84 -8.74
CA TYR A 336 25.85 2.19 -8.78
C TYR A 336 26.72 0.97 -8.49
N SER A 337 27.79 0.83 -9.26
CA SER A 337 28.81 -0.17 -9.01
C SER A 337 30.13 0.51 -8.62
N PRO A 338 30.46 0.62 -7.32
CA PRO A 338 31.74 1.19 -6.90
C PRO A 338 32.92 0.40 -7.47
N THR A 339 33.94 1.12 -7.93
CA THR A 339 35.29 0.60 -8.17
C THR A 339 36.28 1.38 -7.31
N GLY A 340 36.84 0.75 -6.27
CA GLY A 340 37.80 1.38 -5.35
C GLY A 340 37.19 2.38 -4.36
N SER A 341 38.04 3.18 -3.72
CA SER A 341 37.66 4.24 -2.77
C SER A 341 37.16 5.49 -3.52
N SER A 342 35.87 5.59 -3.81
CA SER A 342 35.29 6.68 -4.61
C SER A 342 34.01 7.23 -3.99
N ILE A 343 33.82 8.55 -4.07
CA ILE A 343 32.53 9.17 -3.73
C ILE A 343 31.55 8.86 -4.87
N ILE A 344 30.46 8.16 -4.57
CA ILE A 344 29.37 7.94 -5.51
C ILE A 344 28.37 9.06 -5.33
N VAL A 345 28.12 9.82 -6.38
CA VAL A 345 27.03 10.81 -6.41
C VAL A 345 25.90 10.22 -7.24
N GLY A 346 24.71 10.19 -6.66
CA GLY A 346 23.53 9.70 -7.32
C GLY A 346 22.33 10.63 -7.28
N ASN A 347 21.55 10.58 -8.35
CA ASN A 347 20.40 11.45 -8.56
C ASN A 347 19.13 10.60 -8.81
N PRO A 348 18.65 9.87 -7.78
CA PRO A 348 17.46 9.05 -7.93
C PRO A 348 16.27 9.85 -8.41
N TYR A 349 15.53 9.26 -9.35
CA TYR A 349 14.23 9.77 -9.78
C TYR A 349 13.13 8.81 -9.32
N PHE A 350 12.27 9.30 -8.43
CA PHE A 350 11.09 8.59 -7.97
C PHE A 350 9.89 9.09 -8.77
N GLN A 351 9.13 8.18 -9.38
CA GLN A 351 7.96 8.55 -10.17
C GLN A 351 6.89 9.13 -9.25
N PRO A 352 6.49 10.41 -9.40
CA PRO A 352 5.53 11.02 -8.49
C PRO A 352 4.23 10.22 -8.42
N THR A 353 3.72 9.70 -9.53
CA THR A 353 2.46 8.92 -9.58
C THR A 353 2.42 7.67 -8.69
N GLN A 354 3.57 7.16 -8.22
CA GLN A 354 3.64 6.00 -7.32
C GLN A 354 3.58 6.38 -5.83
N LEU A 355 3.84 7.65 -5.50
CA LEU A 355 3.91 8.13 -4.13
C LEU A 355 2.54 8.65 -3.66
N MET A 356 2.12 8.28 -2.46
CA MET A 356 0.87 8.71 -1.82
C MET A 356 1.15 9.76 -0.74
N ASP A 357 0.08 10.37 -0.20
CA ASP A 357 0.16 11.32 0.90
C ASP A 357 0.55 10.65 2.22
N LYS A 358 1.87 10.55 2.46
CA LYS A 358 2.48 9.96 3.67
C LYS A 358 3.97 10.27 3.78
N ASN A 359 4.55 9.81 4.88
CA ASN A 359 5.99 9.85 5.13
C ASN A 359 6.71 8.70 4.43
N TYR A 360 7.91 9.00 3.96
CA TYR A 360 8.85 8.11 3.30
C TYR A 360 10.24 8.26 3.91
N TYR A 361 11.01 7.19 3.85
CA TYR A 361 12.37 7.11 4.39
C TYR A 361 13.29 6.64 3.28
N ALA A 362 14.38 7.36 3.05
CA ALA A 362 15.34 6.96 2.02
C ALA A 362 16.12 5.73 2.50
N LEU A 363 15.88 4.60 1.84
CA LEU A 363 16.53 3.33 2.09
C LEU A 363 17.60 3.09 1.03
N ILE A 364 18.81 2.77 1.46
CA ILE A 364 19.92 2.43 0.61
C ILE A 364 20.20 0.94 0.80
N GLU A 365 20.11 0.18 -0.28
CA GLU A 365 20.48 -1.24 -0.31
C GLU A 365 21.87 -1.37 -0.94
N ILE A 366 22.74 -2.15 -0.31
CA ILE A 366 24.06 -2.48 -0.85
C ILE A 366 24.12 -4.00 -1.01
N THR A 367 24.35 -4.48 -2.23
CA THR A 367 24.52 -5.92 -2.49
C THR A 367 25.91 -6.23 -3.05
N GLY A 368 26.45 -7.40 -2.71
CA GLY A 368 27.73 -7.89 -3.23
C GLY A 368 27.83 -9.41 -3.11
N GLY A 369 27.80 -10.13 -4.24
CA GLY A 369 27.79 -11.60 -4.22
C GLY A 369 26.53 -12.16 -3.54
N THR A 370 26.68 -12.89 -2.44
CA THR A 370 25.56 -13.47 -1.65
C THR A 370 25.03 -12.54 -0.56
N ASN A 371 25.58 -11.34 -0.45
CA ASN A 371 25.47 -10.48 0.72
C ASN A 371 24.66 -9.20 0.43
N THR A 372 23.83 -8.78 1.39
CA THR A 372 22.99 -7.56 1.30
C THR A 372 23.00 -6.78 2.62
N ARG A 373 23.07 -5.44 2.55
CA ARG A 373 22.93 -4.48 3.67
C ARG A 373 21.87 -3.43 3.36
N TYR A 374 21.27 -2.87 4.41
CA TYR A 374 20.23 -1.86 4.33
C TYR A 374 20.56 -0.68 5.25
N ILE A 375 20.56 0.53 4.69
CA ILE A 375 20.89 1.75 5.41
C ILE A 375 19.77 2.75 5.21
N TYR A 376 19.15 3.23 6.28
CA TYR A 376 18.28 4.39 6.21
C TYR A 376 19.11 5.67 6.26
N ALA A 377 18.91 6.54 5.28
CA ALA A 377 19.43 7.89 5.33
C ALA A 377 18.76 8.65 6.49
N PRO A 378 19.45 9.60 7.14
CA PRO A 378 18.91 10.33 8.28
C PRO A 378 17.92 11.45 7.87
N TYR A 379 17.18 11.25 6.78
CA TYR A 379 16.20 12.20 6.25
C TYR A 379 14.83 11.53 6.17
N GLN A 380 13.81 12.25 6.60
CA GLN A 380 12.43 11.88 6.34
C GLN A 380 11.91 12.72 5.18
N PHE A 381 11.13 12.08 4.32
CA PHE A 381 10.47 12.73 3.22
C PHE A 381 8.96 12.60 3.37
N TYR A 382 8.19 13.54 2.85
CA TYR A 382 6.74 13.39 2.72
C TYR A 382 6.31 13.88 1.36
N ARG A 383 5.17 13.42 0.87
CA ARG A 383 4.56 13.97 -0.33
C ARG A 383 3.16 14.43 0.01
N THR A 384 2.76 15.62 -0.43
CA THR A 384 1.35 15.98 -0.49
C THR A 384 0.81 15.64 -1.88
N CYS A 385 -0.30 14.92 -1.94
CA CYS A 385 -1.01 14.69 -3.20
C CYS A 385 -2.03 15.81 -3.35
N VAL A 386 -1.89 16.65 -4.37
CA VAL A 386 -2.84 17.74 -4.66
C VAL A 386 -3.74 17.30 -5.82
N VAL A 387 -5.05 17.46 -5.64
CA VAL A 387 -6.03 17.16 -6.68
C VAL A 387 -5.92 18.19 -7.79
N ASN A 388 -5.71 17.73 -9.04
CA ASN A 388 -5.71 18.61 -10.19
C ASN A 388 -7.12 19.13 -10.48
N ILE A 389 -7.37 20.40 -10.18
CA ILE A 389 -8.66 21.07 -10.39
C ILE A 389 -8.45 22.28 -11.31
N PRO A 390 -8.54 22.10 -12.64
CA PRO A 390 -8.20 23.14 -13.62
C PRO A 390 -9.24 24.28 -13.70
N ASP A 391 -10.52 24.00 -13.43
CA ASP A 391 -11.57 25.03 -13.42
C ASP A 391 -11.49 25.87 -12.14
N ALA A 392 -11.22 27.16 -12.31
CA ALA A 392 -11.01 28.09 -11.20
C ALA A 392 -12.26 28.28 -10.32
N ASN A 393 -13.47 28.22 -10.89
CA ASN A 393 -14.71 28.34 -10.13
C ASN A 393 -14.92 27.07 -9.29
N PHE A 394 -14.68 25.89 -9.88
CA PHE A 394 -14.74 24.63 -9.16
C PHE A 394 -13.72 24.59 -8.01
N LYS A 395 -12.45 24.94 -8.26
CA LYS A 395 -11.40 25.00 -7.23
C LYS A 395 -11.77 25.97 -6.11
N THR A 396 -12.26 27.17 -6.44
CA THR A 396 -12.65 28.18 -5.44
C THR A 396 -13.75 27.67 -4.50
N LEU A 397 -14.75 26.96 -5.04
CA LEU A 397 -15.86 26.41 -4.24
C LEU A 397 -15.41 25.30 -3.31
N LEU A 398 -14.54 24.40 -3.78
CA LEU A 398 -13.96 23.34 -2.96
C LEU A 398 -13.10 23.93 -1.82
N LEU A 399 -12.26 24.92 -2.13
CA LEU A 399 -11.41 25.60 -1.15
C LEU A 399 -12.21 26.37 -0.09
N ALA A 400 -13.37 26.90 -0.44
CA ALA A 400 -14.27 27.58 0.49
C ALA A 400 -14.99 26.63 1.46
N ASN A 401 -15.07 25.33 1.13
CA ASN A 401 -15.69 24.33 1.99
C ASN A 401 -14.68 23.80 3.02
N THR A 402 -14.76 24.30 4.25
CA THR A 402 -13.88 23.90 5.38
C THR A 402 -14.00 22.44 5.80
N SER A 403 -15.05 21.72 5.37
CA SER A 403 -15.15 20.27 5.56
C SER A 403 -14.42 19.47 4.48
N ILE A 404 -14.06 20.11 3.37
CA ILE A 404 -13.21 19.55 2.31
C ILE A 404 -11.77 20.04 2.54
N ASN A 405 -11.54 21.35 2.46
CA ASN A 405 -10.24 21.99 2.72
C ASN A 405 -10.02 22.12 4.24
N THR A 406 -9.69 21.00 4.86
CA THR A 406 -9.60 20.85 6.32
C THR A 406 -8.37 21.51 6.92
N ASN A 407 -7.28 21.61 6.15
CA ASN A 407 -6.06 22.25 6.61
C ASN A 407 -5.98 23.75 6.26
N GLY A 408 -6.83 24.22 5.34
CA GLY A 408 -6.92 25.64 4.97
C GLY A 408 -5.70 26.16 4.21
N ASP A 409 -4.91 25.30 3.57
CA ASP A 409 -3.64 25.67 2.96
C ASP A 409 -3.76 26.27 1.55
N GLY A 410 -4.97 26.30 0.99
CA GLY A 410 -5.25 26.87 -0.32
C GLY A 410 -5.16 25.87 -1.47
N GLU A 411 -4.90 24.59 -1.16
CA GLU A 411 -5.00 23.46 -2.08
C GLU A 411 -6.02 22.43 -1.58
N ILE A 412 -6.38 21.47 -2.42
CA ILE A 412 -7.19 20.32 -2.03
C ILE A 412 -6.30 19.09 -2.09
N GLN A 413 -6.04 18.45 -0.95
CA GLN A 413 -5.27 17.22 -0.97
C GLN A 413 -6.13 16.01 -1.34
N CYS A 414 -5.51 15.00 -1.94
CA CYS A 414 -6.19 13.76 -2.30
C CYS A 414 -6.74 13.05 -1.05
N SER A 415 -6.06 13.17 0.09
CA SER A 415 -6.51 12.68 1.39
C SER A 415 -7.77 13.38 1.86
N GLU A 416 -7.85 14.71 1.70
CA GLU A 416 -9.05 15.50 1.99
C GLU A 416 -10.23 15.12 1.11
N ALA A 417 -10.01 15.05 -0.21
CA ALA A 417 -11.05 14.66 -1.16
C ALA A 417 -11.59 13.25 -0.91
N ALA A 418 -10.69 12.28 -0.63
CA ALA A 418 -11.08 10.91 -0.32
C ALA A 418 -11.78 10.78 1.03
N ALA A 419 -11.45 11.62 2.02
CA ALA A 419 -12.10 11.61 3.33
C ALA A 419 -13.52 12.21 3.32
N TYR A 420 -13.81 13.09 2.36
CA TYR A 420 -15.10 13.76 2.28
C TYR A 420 -16.22 12.81 1.81
N THR A 421 -17.26 12.68 2.63
CA THR A 421 -18.44 11.81 2.40
C THR A 421 -19.73 12.60 2.15
N GLY A 422 -19.64 13.94 2.21
CA GLY A 422 -20.79 14.83 2.13
C GLY A 422 -21.27 15.05 0.69
N GLN A 423 -22.21 15.99 0.56
CA GLN A 423 -22.71 16.46 -0.73
C GLN A 423 -21.74 17.48 -1.33
N ILE A 424 -21.51 17.39 -2.64
CA ILE A 424 -20.88 18.46 -3.43
C ILE A 424 -21.98 19.13 -4.25
N ASN A 425 -22.26 20.40 -3.94
CA ASN A 425 -23.15 21.24 -4.74
C ASN A 425 -22.38 22.39 -5.36
N VAL A 426 -22.26 22.34 -6.68
CA VAL A 426 -21.58 23.29 -7.54
C VAL A 426 -22.49 23.74 -8.69
N GLY A 427 -23.81 23.70 -8.49
CA GLY A 427 -24.79 24.12 -9.48
C GLY A 427 -24.86 25.64 -9.65
N SER A 428 -25.10 26.11 -10.88
CA SER A 428 -25.18 27.53 -11.23
C SER A 428 -23.90 28.32 -10.94
N GLN A 429 -22.73 27.72 -11.15
CA GLN A 429 -21.43 28.31 -10.78
C GLN A 429 -20.55 28.67 -11.97
N ASN A 430 -21.09 28.60 -13.19
CA ASN A 430 -20.35 28.86 -14.42
C ASN A 430 -19.08 27.97 -14.52
N ILE A 431 -19.24 26.69 -14.20
CA ILE A 431 -18.19 25.67 -14.29
C ILE A 431 -18.26 25.01 -15.66
N SER A 432 -17.10 24.80 -16.27
CA SER A 432 -16.97 24.16 -17.59
C SER A 432 -16.23 22.82 -17.55
N ASP A 433 -15.48 22.57 -16.47
CA ASP A 433 -14.69 21.36 -16.27
C ASP A 433 -14.74 20.92 -14.80
N LEU A 434 -15.13 19.65 -14.56
CA LEU A 434 -15.15 19.04 -13.22
C LEU A 434 -13.98 18.08 -12.98
N THR A 435 -12.92 18.12 -13.80
CA THR A 435 -11.68 17.39 -13.53
C THR A 435 -11.22 17.63 -12.09
N GLY A 436 -10.88 16.55 -11.40
CA GLY A 436 -10.61 16.50 -9.97
C GLY A 436 -11.76 15.90 -9.15
N ILE A 437 -12.99 15.86 -9.67
CA ILE A 437 -14.13 15.21 -8.98
C ILE A 437 -13.89 13.71 -8.74
N GLU A 438 -13.08 13.06 -9.58
CA GLU A 438 -12.69 11.66 -9.45
C GLU A 438 -11.92 11.35 -8.16
N ALA A 439 -11.31 12.35 -7.51
CA ALA A 439 -10.66 12.18 -6.21
C ALA A 439 -11.66 12.02 -5.06
N PHE A 440 -12.89 12.49 -5.24
CA PHE A 440 -13.96 12.46 -4.23
C PHE A 440 -14.72 11.14 -4.25
N THR A 441 -14.01 10.04 -3.96
CA THR A 441 -14.52 8.66 -4.14
C THR A 441 -15.69 8.28 -3.24
N ASN A 442 -15.87 8.98 -2.11
CA ASN A 442 -16.86 8.65 -1.07
C ASN A 442 -18.08 9.58 -1.04
N ILE A 443 -18.22 10.52 -1.98
CA ILE A 443 -19.40 11.39 -2.04
C ILE A 443 -20.64 10.59 -2.46
N THR A 444 -21.78 10.94 -1.86
CA THR A 444 -23.06 10.29 -2.14
C THR A 444 -23.97 11.17 -3.02
N HIS A 445 -23.73 12.49 -3.03
CA HIS A 445 -24.56 13.46 -3.75
C HIS A 445 -23.68 14.43 -4.53
N LEU A 446 -23.92 14.52 -5.84
CA LEU A 446 -23.31 15.51 -6.72
C LEU A 446 -24.40 16.32 -7.43
N ILE A 447 -24.39 17.64 -7.20
CA ILE A 447 -25.24 18.61 -7.89
C ILE A 447 -24.32 19.53 -8.68
N CYS A 448 -24.33 19.40 -10.01
CA CYS A 448 -23.56 20.22 -10.94
C CYS A 448 -24.43 20.85 -12.03
N SER A 449 -25.72 21.03 -11.75
CA SER A 449 -26.70 21.56 -12.68
C SER A 449 -26.50 23.02 -13.05
N ASN A 450 -27.02 23.43 -14.21
CA ASN A 450 -26.96 24.80 -14.73
C ASN A 450 -25.50 25.32 -14.84
N ASN A 451 -24.69 24.57 -15.59
CA ASN A 451 -23.28 24.87 -15.87
C ASN A 451 -23.02 24.71 -17.38
N SER A 452 -21.75 24.70 -17.81
CA SER A 452 -21.36 24.52 -19.21
C SER A 452 -20.52 23.26 -19.42
N LEU A 453 -20.82 22.18 -18.68
CA LEU A 453 -20.09 20.91 -18.77
C LEU A 453 -20.34 20.24 -20.12
N SER A 454 -19.27 19.98 -20.86
CA SER A 454 -19.30 19.21 -22.12
C SER A 454 -19.01 17.73 -21.91
N ALA A 455 -18.34 17.39 -20.80
CA ALA A 455 -18.03 16.04 -20.37
C ALA A 455 -18.14 15.93 -18.84
N LEU A 456 -18.43 14.73 -18.36
CA LEU A 456 -18.53 14.43 -16.94
C LEU A 456 -18.05 12.99 -16.71
N ASN A 457 -16.94 12.84 -15.98
CA ASN A 457 -16.39 11.54 -15.63
C ASN A 457 -16.67 11.23 -14.15
N LEU A 458 -17.47 10.19 -13.90
CA LEU A 458 -17.88 9.76 -12.55
C LEU A 458 -17.46 8.32 -12.25
N SER A 459 -16.53 7.76 -13.01
CA SER A 459 -16.12 6.35 -12.90
C SER A 459 -15.56 5.98 -11.51
N ALA A 460 -14.94 6.94 -10.81
CA ALA A 460 -14.41 6.76 -9.47
C ALA A 460 -15.43 7.03 -8.35
N ASN A 461 -16.52 7.76 -8.63
CA ASN A 461 -17.52 8.18 -7.64
C ASN A 461 -18.60 7.08 -7.44
N THR A 462 -18.16 5.86 -7.14
CA THR A 462 -19.01 4.66 -7.09
C THR A 462 -20.03 4.66 -5.95
N ALA A 463 -19.86 5.54 -4.96
CA ALA A 463 -20.78 5.72 -3.83
C ALA A 463 -21.96 6.67 -4.11
N LEU A 464 -22.04 7.28 -5.31
CA LEU A 464 -23.10 8.23 -5.65
C LEU A 464 -24.48 7.57 -5.64
N THR A 465 -25.39 8.13 -4.84
CA THR A 465 -26.81 7.79 -4.78
C THR A 465 -27.68 8.83 -5.49
N TYR A 466 -27.20 10.07 -5.62
CA TYR A 466 -27.90 11.18 -6.26
C TYR A 466 -26.96 11.93 -7.21
N LEU A 467 -27.39 12.08 -8.46
CA LEU A 467 -26.71 12.89 -9.46
C LEU A 467 -27.68 13.85 -10.14
N ASP A 468 -27.41 15.15 -10.01
CA ASP A 468 -28.04 16.18 -10.84
C ASP A 468 -27.00 16.89 -11.70
N CYS A 469 -27.00 16.55 -12.99
CA CYS A 469 -26.19 17.19 -14.02
C CYS A 469 -27.04 17.91 -15.08
N SER A 470 -28.27 18.28 -14.71
CA SER A 470 -29.22 18.96 -15.61
C SER A 470 -28.73 20.33 -16.09
N PHE A 471 -29.26 20.82 -17.22
CA PHE A 471 -28.90 22.11 -17.81
C PHE A 471 -27.38 22.25 -18.02
N ASN A 472 -26.81 21.34 -18.79
CA ASN A 472 -25.41 21.35 -19.22
C ASN A 472 -25.32 21.10 -20.74
N LEU A 473 -24.12 20.85 -21.26
CA LEU A 473 -23.85 20.62 -22.68
C LEU A 473 -23.38 19.17 -22.94
N LEU A 474 -23.79 18.22 -22.09
CA LEU A 474 -23.35 16.83 -22.19
C LEU A 474 -23.93 16.18 -23.45
N THR A 475 -23.05 15.55 -24.24
CA THR A 475 -23.45 14.76 -25.43
C THR A 475 -23.52 13.26 -25.15
N SER A 476 -22.89 12.83 -24.06
CA SER A 476 -22.91 11.48 -23.54
C SER A 476 -22.80 11.51 -22.02
N LEU A 477 -23.36 10.50 -21.36
CA LEU A 477 -23.27 10.32 -19.92
C LEU A 477 -23.07 8.84 -19.61
N ASN A 478 -21.93 8.49 -19.01
CA ASN A 478 -21.65 7.12 -18.59
C ASN A 478 -21.78 7.00 -17.06
N VAL A 479 -22.81 6.26 -16.63
CA VAL A 479 -23.14 6.00 -15.23
C VAL A 479 -22.98 4.52 -14.85
N SER A 480 -22.33 3.72 -15.71
CA SER A 480 -22.22 2.26 -15.52
C SER A 480 -21.48 1.83 -14.24
N SER A 481 -20.62 2.69 -13.68
CA SER A 481 -19.90 2.43 -12.43
C SER A 481 -20.66 2.88 -11.17
N ASN A 482 -21.76 3.64 -11.33
CA ASN A 482 -22.52 4.23 -10.23
C ASN A 482 -23.74 3.34 -9.90
N THR A 483 -23.53 2.04 -9.66
CA THR A 483 -24.61 1.03 -9.58
C THR A 483 -25.58 1.19 -8.41
N VAL A 484 -25.23 2.02 -7.43
CA VAL A 484 -26.06 2.37 -6.25
C VAL A 484 -26.86 3.66 -6.43
N LEU A 485 -26.86 4.24 -7.64
CA LEU A 485 -27.59 5.47 -7.96
C LEU A 485 -29.10 5.25 -7.85
N GLN A 486 -29.76 6.09 -7.06
CA GLN A 486 -31.21 6.08 -6.83
C GLN A 486 -31.90 7.19 -7.62
N ASN A 487 -31.26 8.35 -7.73
CA ASN A 487 -31.80 9.51 -8.44
C ASN A 487 -30.81 9.99 -9.51
N LEU A 488 -31.28 10.01 -10.76
CA LEU A 488 -30.54 10.52 -11.90
C LEU A 488 -31.34 11.63 -12.60
N ASN A 489 -30.85 12.86 -12.51
CA ASN A 489 -31.34 13.99 -13.28
C ASN A 489 -30.28 14.46 -14.28
N CYS A 490 -30.52 14.18 -15.56
CA CYS A 490 -29.72 14.67 -16.69
C CYS A 490 -30.56 15.51 -17.68
N TYR A 491 -31.64 16.12 -17.19
CA TYR A 491 -32.56 16.96 -17.95
C TYR A 491 -31.84 18.09 -18.71
N SER A 492 -32.34 18.45 -19.91
CA SER A 492 -31.83 19.57 -20.71
C SER A 492 -30.32 19.48 -20.97
N ASN A 493 -29.92 18.44 -21.69
CA ASN A 493 -28.57 18.25 -22.23
C ASN A 493 -28.67 17.94 -23.74
N SER A 494 -27.63 17.35 -24.34
CA SER A 494 -27.64 16.89 -25.73
C SER A 494 -27.27 15.40 -25.82
N ILE A 495 -27.70 14.62 -24.83
CA ILE A 495 -27.36 13.19 -24.71
C ILE A 495 -28.09 12.41 -25.80
N THR A 496 -27.34 11.61 -26.56
CA THR A 496 -27.86 10.81 -27.68
C THR A 496 -28.13 9.36 -27.32
N SER A 497 -27.48 8.85 -26.26
CA SER A 497 -27.70 7.52 -25.71
C SER A 497 -27.46 7.52 -24.21
N LEU A 498 -28.30 6.79 -23.48
CA LEU A 498 -28.22 6.65 -22.03
C LEU A 498 -28.45 5.18 -21.67
N ASN A 499 -27.46 4.55 -21.03
CA ASN A 499 -27.57 3.19 -20.54
C ASN A 499 -27.74 3.18 -19.03
N VAL A 500 -28.93 2.79 -18.57
CA VAL A 500 -29.29 2.68 -17.14
C VAL A 500 -29.49 1.22 -16.68
N SER A 501 -29.17 0.24 -17.53
CA SER A 501 -29.47 -1.18 -17.26
C SER A 501 -28.76 -1.76 -16.03
N GLY A 502 -27.62 -1.18 -15.63
CA GLY A 502 -26.90 -1.55 -14.41
C GLY A 502 -27.43 -0.90 -13.13
N LEU A 503 -28.32 0.09 -13.24
CA LEU A 503 -28.80 0.92 -12.13
C LEU A 503 -30.06 0.31 -11.48
N THR A 504 -29.95 -0.90 -10.96
CA THR A 504 -31.10 -1.66 -10.41
C THR A 504 -31.77 -1.02 -9.18
N THR A 505 -31.10 -0.05 -8.54
CA THR A 505 -31.60 0.72 -7.40
C THR A 505 -32.26 2.05 -7.78
N LEU A 506 -32.28 2.38 -9.08
CA LEU A 506 -32.81 3.65 -9.58
C LEU A 506 -34.31 3.78 -9.32
N THR A 507 -34.71 4.81 -8.58
CA THR A 507 -36.10 5.16 -8.25
C THR A 507 -36.61 6.34 -9.07
N ASP A 508 -35.71 7.25 -9.45
CA ASP A 508 -36.06 8.48 -10.15
C ASP A 508 -35.12 8.70 -11.34
N LEU A 509 -35.70 8.78 -12.53
CA LEU A 509 -34.98 9.10 -13.77
C LEU A 509 -35.64 10.28 -14.46
N ASN A 510 -34.92 11.40 -14.54
CA ASN A 510 -35.26 12.51 -15.42
C ASN A 510 -34.18 12.65 -16.51
N CYS A 511 -34.54 12.26 -17.73
CA CYS A 511 -33.74 12.40 -18.94
C CYS A 511 -34.44 13.25 -20.00
N GLY A 512 -35.43 14.07 -19.61
CA GLY A 512 -36.15 14.96 -20.51
C GLY A 512 -35.27 15.99 -21.22
N PHE A 513 -35.75 16.54 -22.34
CA PHE A 513 -35.02 17.52 -23.15
C PHE A 513 -33.60 17.05 -23.53
N ASN A 514 -33.53 15.90 -24.20
CA ASN A 514 -32.29 15.33 -24.75
C ASN A 514 -32.52 14.89 -26.21
N GLN A 515 -31.65 14.05 -26.75
CA GLN A 515 -31.72 13.55 -28.13
C GLN A 515 -31.77 12.02 -28.15
N LEU A 516 -32.38 11.40 -27.14
CA LEU A 516 -32.46 9.95 -27.01
C LEU A 516 -33.42 9.38 -28.06
N SER A 517 -32.96 8.41 -28.85
CA SER A 517 -33.80 7.66 -29.80
C SER A 517 -34.35 6.36 -29.22
N THR A 518 -33.73 5.85 -28.15
CA THR A 518 -34.12 4.64 -27.42
C THR A 518 -33.84 4.83 -25.94
N LEU A 519 -34.63 4.16 -25.10
CA LEU A 519 -34.45 4.12 -23.66
C LEU A 519 -34.91 2.75 -23.15
N ASP A 520 -33.98 1.96 -22.62
CA ASP A 520 -34.28 0.67 -21.98
C ASP A 520 -34.23 0.84 -20.46
N VAL A 521 -35.39 0.63 -19.83
CA VAL A 521 -35.59 0.71 -18.38
C VAL A 521 -36.08 -0.61 -17.77
N LEU A 522 -36.10 -1.71 -18.54
CA LEU A 522 -36.74 -2.97 -18.13
C LEU A 522 -36.11 -3.61 -16.89
N THR A 523 -34.85 -3.27 -16.58
CA THR A 523 -34.11 -3.76 -15.41
C THR A 523 -34.29 -2.86 -14.18
N ASN A 524 -34.76 -1.62 -14.34
CA ASN A 524 -34.94 -0.63 -13.28
C ASN A 524 -36.29 -0.85 -12.57
N THR A 525 -36.52 -2.05 -12.04
CA THR A 525 -37.82 -2.45 -11.46
C THR A 525 -38.27 -1.64 -10.24
N ALA A 526 -37.35 -0.92 -9.60
CA ALA A 526 -37.61 0.00 -8.48
C ALA A 526 -38.03 1.42 -8.94
N LEU A 527 -38.05 1.70 -10.25
CA LEU A 527 -38.36 3.01 -10.80
C LEU A 527 -39.78 3.45 -10.44
N GLN A 528 -39.89 4.64 -9.86
CA GLN A 528 -41.14 5.28 -9.43
C GLN A 528 -41.45 6.52 -10.29
N TRP A 529 -40.42 7.27 -10.69
CA TRP A 529 -40.55 8.49 -11.48
C TRP A 529 -39.75 8.36 -12.77
N LEU A 530 -40.43 8.44 -13.91
CA LEU A 530 -39.82 8.45 -15.23
C LEU A 530 -40.27 9.68 -16.02
N ILE A 531 -39.34 10.61 -16.23
CA ILE A 531 -39.53 11.80 -17.05
C ILE A 531 -38.55 11.70 -18.24
N CYS A 532 -39.08 11.44 -19.43
CA CYS A 532 -38.33 11.28 -20.67
C CYS A 532 -38.94 12.10 -21.81
N ASP A 533 -39.62 13.19 -21.48
CA ASP A 533 -40.25 14.11 -22.42
C ASP A 533 -39.23 14.83 -23.32
N ASN A 534 -39.68 15.40 -24.44
CA ASN A 534 -38.83 16.19 -25.34
C ASN A 534 -37.55 15.43 -25.77
N ASN A 535 -37.74 14.23 -26.32
CA ASN A 535 -36.69 13.37 -26.87
C ASN A 535 -37.08 12.91 -28.29
N LEU A 536 -36.40 11.88 -28.81
CA LEU A 536 -36.64 11.29 -30.13
C LEU A 536 -37.06 9.81 -30.02
N LEU A 537 -37.66 9.41 -28.90
CA LEU A 537 -38.00 8.00 -28.63
C LEU A 537 -39.07 7.51 -29.61
N ILE A 538 -38.85 6.34 -30.20
CA ILE A 538 -39.81 5.68 -31.11
C ILE A 538 -40.69 4.68 -30.37
N GLY A 539 -40.16 4.06 -29.32
CA GLY A 539 -40.91 3.15 -28.47
C GLY A 539 -40.46 3.26 -27.02
N LEU A 540 -41.39 2.99 -26.11
CA LEU A 540 -41.13 2.94 -24.68
C LEU A 540 -41.88 1.77 -24.04
N ASP A 541 -41.15 0.88 -23.38
CA ASP A 541 -41.70 -0.24 -22.64
C ASP A 541 -41.34 -0.12 -21.16
N ILE A 542 -42.36 0.02 -20.32
CA ILE A 542 -42.23 0.05 -18.85
C ILE A 542 -42.95 -1.11 -18.17
N SER A 543 -43.24 -2.20 -18.90
CA SER A 543 -43.99 -3.36 -18.39
C SER A 543 -43.35 -4.04 -17.17
N MET A 544 -42.03 -3.91 -17.00
CA MET A 544 -41.30 -4.44 -15.85
C MET A 544 -41.20 -3.44 -14.68
N ASN A 545 -41.53 -2.17 -14.90
CA ASN A 545 -41.40 -1.11 -13.91
C ASN A 545 -42.68 -0.99 -13.06
N THR A 546 -42.93 -2.02 -12.27
CA THR A 546 -44.16 -2.20 -11.46
C THR A 546 -44.36 -1.16 -10.34
N SER A 547 -43.38 -0.27 -10.11
CA SER A 547 -43.45 0.77 -9.07
C SER A 547 -43.71 2.18 -9.61
N VAL A 548 -43.83 2.36 -10.94
CA VAL A 548 -43.97 3.69 -11.56
C VAL A 548 -45.28 4.35 -11.15
N VAL A 549 -45.19 5.59 -10.65
CA VAL A 549 -46.30 6.46 -10.26
C VAL A 549 -46.33 7.77 -11.06
N VAL A 550 -45.21 8.16 -11.69
CA VAL A 550 -45.10 9.31 -12.60
C VAL A 550 -44.48 8.87 -13.92
N LEU A 551 -45.17 9.15 -15.02
CA LEU A 551 -44.69 8.94 -16.39
C LEU A 551 -44.98 10.17 -17.26
N GLU A 552 -43.92 10.88 -17.62
CA GLU A 552 -43.96 11.99 -18.57
C GLU A 552 -43.12 11.64 -19.80
N CYS A 553 -43.79 11.39 -20.92
CA CYS A 553 -43.16 10.97 -22.18
C CYS A 553 -43.63 11.79 -23.40
N GLN A 554 -44.21 12.96 -23.14
CA GLN A 554 -44.69 13.89 -24.15
C GLN A 554 -43.58 14.43 -25.07
N ASN A 555 -43.95 14.90 -26.26
CA ASN A 555 -43.03 15.45 -27.26
C ASN A 555 -41.91 14.45 -27.65
N ASN A 556 -42.30 13.25 -28.07
CA ASN A 556 -41.41 12.22 -28.60
C ASN A 556 -41.90 11.81 -30.01
N LEU A 557 -41.38 10.70 -30.53
CA LEU A 557 -41.78 10.10 -31.80
C LEU A 557 -42.43 8.72 -31.58
N LEU A 558 -43.10 8.52 -30.43
CA LEU A 558 -43.59 7.21 -30.03
C LEU A 558 -44.60 6.67 -31.06
N THR A 559 -44.39 5.44 -31.50
CA THR A 559 -45.38 4.61 -32.20
C THR A 559 -45.92 3.51 -31.29
N ASP A 560 -45.13 3.12 -30.29
CA ASP A 560 -45.40 2.02 -29.38
C ASP A 560 -45.15 2.47 -27.93
N LEU A 561 -46.17 2.37 -27.09
CA LEU A 561 -46.07 2.65 -25.65
C LEU A 561 -46.69 1.51 -24.85
N ASN A 562 -45.87 0.76 -24.12
CA ASN A 562 -46.32 -0.31 -23.25
C ASN A 562 -46.21 0.09 -21.77
N VAL A 563 -47.35 0.41 -21.17
CA VAL A 563 -47.47 0.77 -19.76
C VAL A 563 -48.20 -0.29 -18.94
N LYS A 564 -48.44 -1.48 -19.51
CA LYS A 564 -49.09 -2.61 -18.82
C LYS A 564 -48.15 -3.26 -17.81
N ASN A 565 -47.98 -2.61 -16.67
CA ASN A 565 -47.00 -2.93 -15.63
C ASN A 565 -47.65 -3.40 -14.31
N GLY A 566 -48.96 -3.65 -14.30
CA GLY A 566 -49.71 -4.02 -13.11
C GLY A 566 -49.92 -2.88 -12.10
N ASN A 567 -49.55 -1.63 -12.42
CA ASN A 567 -49.55 -0.50 -11.50
C ASN A 567 -50.34 0.73 -12.01
N ASN A 568 -51.08 0.60 -13.10
CA ASN A 568 -51.77 1.73 -13.74
C ASN A 568 -52.68 2.53 -12.80
N THR A 569 -53.35 1.89 -11.84
CA THR A 569 -54.25 2.57 -10.89
C THR A 569 -53.53 3.47 -9.88
N ASN A 570 -52.21 3.36 -9.76
CA ASN A 570 -51.38 4.18 -8.89
C ASN A 570 -50.73 5.36 -9.63
N ILE A 571 -50.89 5.45 -10.95
CA ILE A 571 -50.50 6.61 -11.75
C ILE A 571 -51.73 7.53 -11.84
N SER A 572 -51.65 8.71 -11.21
CA SER A 572 -52.74 9.67 -11.26
C SER A 572 -52.87 10.30 -12.64
N GLY A 573 -54.01 10.91 -12.94
CA GLY A 573 -54.23 11.59 -14.22
C GLY A 573 -53.28 12.75 -14.51
N PHE A 574 -52.75 13.40 -13.47
CA PHE A 574 -51.79 14.48 -13.61
C PHE A 574 -50.35 13.98 -13.76
N ASP A 575 -50.10 12.73 -13.38
CA ASP A 575 -48.79 12.09 -13.38
C ASP A 575 -48.57 11.19 -14.62
N PHE A 576 -49.46 11.33 -15.63
CA PHE A 576 -49.36 10.64 -16.91
C PHE A 576 -49.51 11.66 -18.05
N ASP A 577 -48.48 11.80 -18.88
CA ASP A 577 -48.53 12.61 -20.10
C ASP A 577 -47.82 11.88 -21.25
N ALA A 578 -48.57 11.61 -22.32
CA ALA A 578 -48.06 11.01 -23.55
C ALA A 578 -48.44 11.86 -24.79
N THR A 579 -48.76 13.14 -24.60
CA THR A 579 -49.15 14.05 -25.68
C THR A 579 -48.00 14.37 -26.65
N ASN A 580 -48.33 14.87 -27.84
CA ASN A 580 -47.38 15.26 -28.87
C ASN A 580 -46.45 14.11 -29.33
N ASN A 581 -47.03 12.92 -29.46
CA ASN A 581 -46.50 11.72 -30.09
C ASN A 581 -47.38 11.33 -31.30
N PRO A 582 -47.34 12.08 -32.41
CA PRO A 582 -48.33 11.97 -33.49
C PRO A 582 -48.39 10.59 -34.18
N GLY A 583 -47.37 9.74 -34.01
CA GLY A 583 -47.35 8.37 -34.50
C GLY A 583 -48.00 7.34 -33.57
N LEU A 584 -48.32 7.73 -32.34
CA LEU A 584 -48.85 6.86 -31.30
C LEU A 584 -50.34 6.64 -31.53
N THR A 585 -50.70 5.42 -31.92
CA THR A 585 -52.10 5.03 -32.17
C THR A 585 -52.68 4.15 -31.07
N CYS A 586 -51.81 3.45 -30.34
CA CYS A 586 -52.21 2.54 -29.28
C CYS A 586 -51.26 2.65 -28.08
N ILE A 587 -51.84 2.71 -26.88
CA ILE A 587 -51.15 2.67 -25.60
C ILE A 587 -51.60 1.39 -24.89
N GLN A 588 -50.65 0.50 -24.60
CA GLN A 588 -50.94 -0.78 -23.98
C GLN A 588 -51.03 -0.64 -22.46
N VAL A 589 -52.18 -0.96 -21.88
CA VAL A 589 -52.52 -0.71 -20.47
C VAL A 589 -53.02 -1.96 -19.74
N ASP A 590 -53.07 -1.91 -18.41
CA ASP A 590 -53.66 -2.94 -17.56
C ASP A 590 -55.20 -2.94 -17.60
N ASP A 591 -55.80 -1.75 -17.52
CA ASP A 591 -57.26 -1.54 -17.49
C ASP A 591 -57.66 -0.34 -18.37
N VAL A 592 -58.25 -0.63 -19.52
CA VAL A 592 -58.71 0.37 -20.50
C VAL A 592 -59.74 1.33 -19.92
N ALA A 593 -60.65 0.87 -19.06
CA ALA A 593 -61.71 1.71 -18.51
C ALA A 593 -61.13 2.72 -17.51
N TYR A 594 -60.19 2.27 -16.67
CA TYR A 594 -59.46 3.16 -15.77
C TYR A 594 -58.65 4.21 -16.55
N SER A 595 -57.82 3.77 -17.51
CA SER A 595 -56.95 4.66 -18.30
C SER A 595 -57.76 5.68 -19.09
N THR A 596 -58.86 5.27 -19.74
CA THR A 596 -59.75 6.19 -20.48
C THR A 596 -60.38 7.26 -19.59
N THR A 597 -60.66 6.93 -18.32
CA THR A 597 -61.30 7.86 -17.38
C THR A 597 -60.30 8.84 -16.77
N ASN A 598 -59.08 8.37 -16.48
CA ASN A 598 -58.11 9.13 -15.67
C ASN A 598 -56.96 9.75 -16.47
N TRP A 599 -56.56 9.16 -17.59
CA TRP A 599 -55.42 9.62 -18.38
C TRP A 599 -55.90 10.34 -19.63
N THR A 600 -56.16 11.64 -19.49
CA THR A 600 -56.67 12.48 -20.58
C THR A 600 -55.58 13.12 -21.44
N ASN A 601 -54.32 13.11 -20.99
CA ASN A 601 -53.18 13.70 -21.68
C ASN A 601 -52.56 12.70 -22.67
N ILE A 602 -53.32 12.39 -23.72
CA ILE A 602 -52.89 11.58 -24.86
C ILE A 602 -53.26 12.28 -26.16
N ASP A 603 -52.62 11.92 -27.27
CA ASP A 603 -53.01 12.45 -28.57
C ASP A 603 -54.39 11.95 -29.00
N ALA A 604 -55.11 12.79 -29.76
CA ALA A 604 -56.45 12.46 -30.24
C ALA A 604 -56.49 11.21 -31.15
N GLY A 605 -55.35 10.80 -31.73
CA GLY A 605 -55.20 9.58 -32.53
C GLY A 605 -54.84 8.33 -31.73
N ALA A 606 -54.50 8.48 -30.45
CA ALA A 606 -54.13 7.39 -29.57
C ALA A 606 -55.37 6.80 -28.87
N SER A 607 -55.31 5.51 -28.58
CA SER A 607 -56.34 4.79 -27.82
C SER A 607 -55.71 3.81 -26.84
N PHE A 608 -56.41 3.51 -25.75
CA PHE A 608 -55.96 2.50 -24.79
C PHE A 608 -56.44 1.11 -25.19
N SER A 609 -55.54 0.12 -25.11
CA SER A 609 -55.86 -1.30 -25.32
C SER A 609 -55.12 -2.17 -24.32
N THR A 610 -55.66 -3.34 -23.97
CA THR A 610 -54.89 -4.36 -23.22
C THR A 610 -53.87 -5.11 -24.07
N ASP A 611 -53.96 -4.92 -25.39
CA ASP A 611 -53.14 -5.55 -26.42
C ASP A 611 -53.08 -4.63 -27.67
N CYS A 612 -51.91 -4.03 -27.91
CA CYS A 612 -51.68 -3.16 -29.07
C CYS A 612 -51.20 -3.91 -30.32
N SER A 613 -51.07 -5.25 -30.26
CA SER A 613 -50.65 -6.07 -31.41
C SER A 613 -51.71 -6.22 -32.51
N VAL A 614 -52.91 -5.67 -32.31
CA VAL A 614 -54.06 -5.89 -33.21
C VAL A 614 -54.25 -4.71 -34.17
N GLY A 615 -53.40 -4.64 -35.21
CA GLY A 615 -53.56 -3.60 -36.24
C GLY A 615 -52.56 -3.70 -37.40
N LEU A 616 -53.01 -4.32 -38.50
CA LEU A 616 -52.36 -4.49 -39.82
C LEU A 616 -51.44 -5.70 -39.94
N ASN A 617 -51.71 -6.52 -40.96
CA ASN A 617 -50.94 -7.69 -41.37
C ASN A 617 -49.43 -7.45 -41.20
N GLU A 618 -48.84 -8.18 -40.27
CA GLU A 618 -47.40 -8.38 -40.19
C GLU A 618 -46.87 -8.83 -41.55
N LEU A 619 -46.16 -7.95 -42.24
CA LEU A 619 -44.84 -8.38 -42.68
C LEU A 619 -43.97 -8.21 -41.46
N SER A 620 -43.84 -9.28 -40.68
CA SER A 620 -42.82 -9.38 -39.65
C SER A 620 -41.49 -8.98 -40.30
N GLU A 621 -40.93 -7.83 -39.91
CA GLU A 621 -39.51 -7.62 -40.13
C GLU A 621 -38.78 -8.57 -39.18
N ASN A 622 -38.67 -9.85 -39.59
CA ASN A 622 -37.77 -10.85 -39.05
C ASN A 622 -36.34 -10.36 -39.30
N THR A 623 -35.89 -9.37 -38.53
CA THR A 623 -34.51 -8.93 -38.56
C THR A 623 -33.67 -9.95 -37.79
N VAL A 624 -32.84 -10.67 -38.54
CA VAL A 624 -31.90 -11.66 -37.99
C VAL A 624 -30.98 -10.96 -36.98
N SER A 625 -30.98 -11.45 -35.73
CA SER A 625 -30.17 -10.90 -34.62
C SER A 625 -28.98 -11.81 -34.32
N ILE A 626 -27.81 -11.23 -33.98
CA ILE A 626 -26.55 -11.97 -33.75
C ILE A 626 -25.93 -11.51 -32.42
N PHE A 627 -25.87 -12.38 -31.41
CA PHE A 627 -25.38 -12.04 -30.06
C PHE A 627 -24.84 -13.27 -29.30
N PRO A 628 -23.98 -13.11 -28.28
CA PRO A 628 -23.33 -11.86 -27.88
C PRO A 628 -22.25 -11.44 -28.89
N ASN A 629 -22.00 -10.14 -29.00
CA ASN A 629 -20.88 -9.59 -29.74
C ASN A 629 -20.34 -8.37 -28.97
N PRO A 630 -19.19 -8.48 -28.27
CA PRO A 630 -18.17 -9.53 -28.38
C PRO A 630 -18.59 -10.91 -27.85
N VAL A 631 -18.10 -11.98 -28.50
CA VAL A 631 -18.39 -13.38 -28.17
C VAL A 631 -17.20 -14.04 -27.45
N ILE A 632 -17.48 -14.85 -26.42
CA ILE A 632 -16.45 -15.67 -25.74
C ILE A 632 -16.40 -17.05 -26.40
N ASN A 633 -17.40 -17.91 -26.24
CA ASN A 633 -17.35 -19.28 -26.78
C ASN A 633 -18.52 -19.63 -27.70
N GLU A 634 -19.72 -19.07 -27.47
CA GLU A 634 -20.92 -19.44 -28.23
C GLU A 634 -21.60 -18.18 -28.76
N LEU A 635 -21.88 -18.16 -30.07
CA LEU A 635 -22.65 -17.13 -30.75
C LEU A 635 -24.06 -17.64 -31.03
N THR A 636 -25.08 -16.88 -30.66
CA THR A 636 -26.49 -17.16 -30.94
C THR A 636 -26.99 -16.26 -32.06
N ILE A 637 -27.74 -16.83 -32.99
CA ILE A 637 -28.40 -16.13 -34.09
C ILE A 637 -29.89 -16.46 -34.01
N THR A 638 -30.76 -15.45 -34.01
CA THR A 638 -32.22 -15.63 -33.90
C THR A 638 -32.94 -15.00 -35.08
N ASN A 639 -34.22 -15.36 -35.24
CA ASN A 639 -35.12 -14.91 -36.31
C ASN A 639 -34.69 -15.39 -37.70
N LEU A 640 -34.16 -16.62 -37.79
CA LEU A 640 -33.76 -17.24 -39.06
C LEU A 640 -34.91 -18.01 -39.70
N SER A 641 -35.02 -17.99 -41.03
CA SER A 641 -35.78 -19.03 -41.75
C SER A 641 -35.09 -20.40 -41.69
N GLU A 642 -35.88 -21.45 -41.89
CA GLU A 642 -35.36 -22.80 -42.06
C GLU A 642 -34.48 -22.86 -43.32
N ASN A 643 -33.21 -23.28 -43.16
CA ASN A 643 -32.16 -23.27 -44.20
C ASN A 643 -31.49 -21.92 -44.51
N ALA A 644 -31.63 -20.89 -43.66
CA ALA A 644 -30.80 -19.69 -43.78
C ALA A 644 -29.29 -20.04 -43.81
N SER A 645 -28.53 -19.43 -44.72
CA SER A 645 -27.10 -19.73 -44.91
C SER A 645 -26.22 -18.84 -44.06
N ILE A 646 -25.33 -19.42 -43.25
CA ILE A 646 -24.47 -18.71 -42.31
C ILE A 646 -23.00 -18.95 -42.65
N PHE A 647 -22.26 -17.86 -42.85
CA PHE A 647 -20.84 -17.87 -43.18
C PHE A 647 -20.04 -17.02 -42.18
N ILE A 648 -18.90 -17.53 -41.70
CA ILE A 648 -17.95 -16.74 -40.90
C ILE A 648 -16.60 -16.74 -41.59
N TYR A 649 -15.99 -15.55 -41.73
CA TYR A 649 -14.68 -15.34 -42.34
C TYR A 649 -13.71 -14.68 -41.36
N ASP A 650 -12.41 -14.98 -41.51
CA ASP A 650 -11.35 -14.22 -40.85
C ASP A 650 -11.12 -12.84 -41.51
N ILE A 651 -10.21 -12.04 -40.95
CA ILE A 651 -9.85 -10.71 -41.47
C ILE A 651 -9.30 -10.71 -42.90
N ASN A 652 -8.78 -11.85 -43.37
CA ASN A 652 -8.24 -12.03 -44.72
C ASN A 652 -9.29 -12.58 -45.69
N SER A 653 -10.57 -12.59 -45.29
CA SER A 653 -11.70 -13.16 -46.04
C SER A 653 -11.60 -14.67 -46.28
N LYS A 654 -10.80 -15.41 -45.49
CA LYS A 654 -10.80 -16.88 -45.51
C LYS A 654 -12.04 -17.39 -44.80
N LEU A 655 -12.79 -18.26 -45.47
CA LEU A 655 -13.99 -18.90 -44.91
C LEU A 655 -13.62 -19.89 -43.81
N LEU A 656 -14.23 -19.75 -42.63
CA LEU A 656 -14.02 -20.59 -41.45
C LEU A 656 -15.23 -21.47 -41.12
N ILE A 657 -16.46 -20.92 -41.21
CA ILE A 657 -17.71 -21.66 -41.01
C ILE A 657 -18.60 -21.47 -42.23
N ASN A 658 -19.22 -22.56 -42.67
CA ASN A 658 -20.31 -22.58 -43.64
C ASN A 658 -21.36 -23.58 -43.15
N LYS A 659 -22.53 -23.08 -42.75
CA LYS A 659 -23.63 -23.92 -42.25
C LYS A 659 -24.98 -23.40 -42.68
N PHE A 660 -25.98 -24.28 -42.65
CA PHE A 660 -27.39 -23.94 -42.81
C PHE A 660 -28.07 -23.97 -41.44
N ALA A 661 -29.00 -23.05 -41.22
CA ALA A 661 -29.85 -23.02 -40.05
C ALA A 661 -30.83 -24.20 -40.04
N LYS A 662 -30.93 -24.87 -38.90
CA LYS A 662 -31.84 -26.00 -38.64
C LYS A 662 -33.10 -25.60 -37.88
N SER A 663 -33.12 -24.39 -37.32
CA SER A 663 -34.28 -23.80 -36.66
C SER A 663 -34.15 -22.27 -36.64
N GLU A 664 -35.19 -21.59 -36.17
CA GLU A 664 -35.23 -20.12 -36.04
C GLU A 664 -34.13 -19.54 -35.12
N ILE A 665 -33.55 -20.40 -34.28
CA ILE A 665 -32.42 -20.07 -33.41
C ILE A 665 -31.26 -21.01 -33.73
N GLU A 666 -30.09 -20.43 -34.01
CA GLU A 666 -28.86 -21.17 -34.28
C GLU A 666 -27.76 -20.77 -33.32
N LYS A 667 -27.12 -21.76 -32.71
CA LYS A 667 -25.93 -21.58 -31.88
C LYS A 667 -24.69 -21.99 -32.64
N ILE A 668 -23.61 -21.22 -32.51
CA ILE A 668 -22.31 -21.47 -33.14
C ILE A 668 -21.26 -21.51 -32.06
N ASP A 669 -20.63 -22.66 -31.90
CA ASP A 669 -19.44 -22.80 -31.06
C ASP A 669 -18.22 -22.20 -31.79
N LEU A 670 -17.60 -21.23 -31.13
CA LEU A 670 -16.41 -20.49 -31.54
C LEU A 670 -15.28 -20.65 -30.53
N SER A 671 -15.36 -21.63 -29.62
CA SER A 671 -14.33 -21.90 -28.60
C SER A 671 -12.95 -22.19 -29.19
N SER A 672 -12.89 -22.72 -30.41
CA SER A 672 -11.66 -23.01 -31.15
C SER A 672 -11.09 -21.82 -31.93
N PHE A 673 -11.79 -20.68 -31.97
CA PHE A 673 -11.35 -19.49 -32.68
C PHE A 673 -10.35 -18.70 -31.83
N GLU A 674 -9.28 -18.22 -32.44
CA GLU A 674 -8.35 -17.30 -31.79
C GLU A 674 -9.03 -15.95 -31.51
N LYS A 675 -8.56 -15.24 -30.49
CA LYS A 675 -9.02 -13.88 -30.17
C LYS A 675 -8.78 -12.96 -31.36
N GLY A 676 -9.79 -12.21 -31.79
CA GLY A 676 -9.66 -11.39 -32.98
C GLY A 676 -10.99 -10.90 -33.57
N VAL A 677 -10.87 -10.23 -34.72
CA VAL A 677 -12.01 -9.72 -35.49
C VAL A 677 -12.34 -10.69 -36.61
N TYR A 678 -13.63 -10.99 -36.76
CA TYR A 678 -14.18 -11.83 -37.81
C TYR A 678 -15.32 -11.08 -38.52
N SER A 679 -15.74 -11.58 -39.68
CA SER A 679 -16.98 -11.14 -40.30
C SER A 679 -17.96 -12.30 -40.39
N ILE A 680 -19.22 -12.05 -40.06
CA ILE A 680 -20.31 -13.00 -40.22
C ILE A 680 -21.27 -12.49 -41.28
N LYS A 681 -21.65 -13.37 -42.19
CA LYS A 681 -22.64 -13.13 -43.24
C LYS A 681 -23.77 -14.14 -43.08
N VAL A 682 -25.00 -13.67 -42.98
CA VAL A 682 -26.20 -14.52 -42.98
C VAL A 682 -27.07 -14.14 -44.16
N THR A 683 -27.52 -15.14 -44.92
CA THR A 683 -28.41 -14.98 -46.06
C THR A 683 -29.70 -15.76 -45.80
N ASP A 684 -30.83 -15.05 -45.80
CA ASP A 684 -32.14 -15.55 -45.39
C ASP A 684 -33.24 -15.01 -46.33
N ASP A 685 -33.90 -15.91 -47.08
CA ASP A 685 -35.11 -15.76 -47.91
C ASP A 685 -35.28 -14.53 -48.83
N ASN A 686 -34.28 -13.65 -48.92
CA ASN A 686 -34.01 -12.53 -49.85
C ASN A 686 -33.19 -11.40 -49.19
N THR A 687 -32.86 -11.52 -47.90
CA THR A 687 -32.00 -10.58 -47.17
C THR A 687 -30.61 -11.17 -46.96
N THR A 688 -29.59 -10.31 -47.00
CA THR A 688 -28.22 -10.68 -46.65
C THR A 688 -27.69 -9.65 -45.68
N ILE A 689 -27.43 -10.07 -44.45
CA ILE A 689 -26.80 -9.24 -43.44
C ILE A 689 -25.34 -9.63 -43.28
N THR A 690 -24.48 -8.62 -43.16
CA THR A 690 -23.07 -8.80 -42.81
C THR A 690 -22.76 -7.97 -41.57
N ARG A 691 -22.09 -8.57 -40.59
CA ARG A 691 -21.72 -7.93 -39.32
C ARG A 691 -20.28 -8.24 -38.95
N LYS A 692 -19.63 -7.29 -38.28
CA LYS A 692 -18.34 -7.51 -37.61
C LYS A 692 -18.59 -8.32 -36.35
N LEU A 693 -17.80 -9.36 -36.12
CA LEU A 693 -17.84 -10.21 -34.94
C LEU A 693 -16.50 -10.08 -34.19
N ILE A 694 -16.54 -9.86 -32.87
CA ILE A 694 -15.33 -9.72 -32.03
C ILE A 694 -15.26 -10.94 -31.11
N LYS A 695 -14.20 -11.75 -31.22
CA LYS A 695 -13.91 -12.89 -30.34
C LYS A 695 -12.92 -12.46 -29.25
N LEU A 696 -13.33 -12.59 -27.98
CA LEU A 696 -12.51 -12.26 -26.80
C LEU A 696 -11.63 -13.39 -26.31
#